data_AF-A0A2D5MPJ1-F1
#
_entry.id   AF-A0A2D5MPJ1-F1
#
_cell.length_a   1.000
_cell.length_b   1.000
_cell.length_c   1.000
_cell.angle_alpha   90.00
_cell.angle_beta   90.00
_cell.angle_gamma   90.00
#
_symmetry.space_group_name_H-M   'P 1'
#
loop_
_entity.id
_entity.type
_entity.pdbx_description
1 polymer ?
#
loop_
_entity_poly.entity_id
_entity_poly.type
_entity_poly.pdbx_seq_one_letter_code
_entity_poly.pdbx_strand_id
1 'polypeptide(L)'
;PAEIPAKLQYQLAGIQHLELYGQHGEQALNDLITGLKKRGASGNTDFNQQPSTSIKRHETPRPKTTTPKPVANIFSIAGWILSVLLIVLLGLLLSKNQFIGGAKKLSKNQTKELGSIHLKIPIPEEYPIASPTDMPFGAPMRKLAISPNGENLVYVCIKNKARYLCLRSLGDDNFLLLSGSKGAVLPFFSPDGKWIGFLTEKKVKKIELSSGFLTEVCNAKNPYAGATWSKDGMIYFGDSEGFKFLKVSENGGEPEFVSEKINRIINPNAVPNGKNIVFDSPGISVTRAPFSVHYISSSIDDPKKLINGRIPSWIGENKLITLEDNQLRLTEVNIETLLPIEKTKTILKAKIRNDIVGGQYSISQNNILAFLKGEKNEEMHLALLDPISGKSELLSDRKQQYGQFSISPSGQKLAIEIINNQMYSINIFDTKRGRFSSFSNLNHNYAPFWADESKLYYTSNRTDPSEFELYMYDFEKQKEVKVPLDGEIMVGLDVSDISSKGDKLFCNGHQIGKRTDDLYYVDLIDKKKFQLTKNDLQEWGAVLSKDEKWLAYTSEKDMEGSFAIYLNRFPEMNQEIRISSGGGEEPKWLPDGSGIYYRNGSQWMKVKLSLNGQPEIGEPELFFEGDYLNVWGPSHDIFPNGKVLLLKGEKWIPPTEIDVIVNVLNSAL
;
A
#
# COMPACT_ATOMS: atom_id res chain seq x y z
N PRO A 1 32.02 -29.83 6.85
CA PRO A 1 32.00 -30.13 5.39
C PRO A 1 32.86 -29.10 4.65
N ALA A 2 33.88 -29.54 3.90
CA ALA A 2 34.86 -28.64 3.28
C ALA A 2 34.20 -27.67 2.28
N GLU A 3 34.59 -26.40 2.33
CA GLU A 3 34.11 -25.37 1.39
C GLU A 3 34.50 -25.74 -0.04
N ILE A 4 33.48 -25.86 -0.90
CA ILE A 4 33.69 -26.10 -2.33
C ILE A 4 34.20 -24.79 -2.94
N PRO A 5 35.36 -24.77 -3.62
CA PRO A 5 35.92 -23.54 -4.18
C PRO A 5 34.96 -22.86 -5.17
N ALA A 6 34.86 -21.53 -5.12
CA ALA A 6 33.93 -20.73 -5.94
C ALA A 6 34.01 -21.02 -7.45
N LYS A 7 35.18 -21.42 -7.95
CA LYS A 7 35.37 -21.83 -9.35
C LYS A 7 34.63 -23.14 -9.69
N LEU A 8 34.56 -24.07 -8.74
CA LEU A 8 33.78 -25.31 -8.87
C LEU A 8 32.28 -25.02 -8.74
N GLN A 9 31.86 -24.09 -7.88
CA GLN A 9 30.46 -23.66 -7.77
C GLN A 9 29.96 -23.04 -9.07
N TYR A 10 30.76 -22.19 -9.72
CA TYR A 10 30.43 -21.62 -11.03
C TYR A 10 30.35 -22.67 -12.15
N GLN A 11 31.25 -23.67 -12.13
CA GLN A 11 31.21 -24.75 -13.11
C GLN A 11 30.02 -25.70 -12.88
N LEU A 12 29.59 -25.91 -11.62
CA LEU A 12 28.39 -26.68 -11.25
C LEU A 12 27.09 -25.94 -11.58
N ALA A 13 27.02 -24.63 -11.40
CA ALA A 13 25.87 -23.81 -11.81
C ALA A 13 25.65 -23.87 -13.33
N GLY A 14 26.75 -23.90 -14.11
CA GLY A 14 26.69 -24.09 -15.56
C GLY A 14 26.31 -25.51 -16.02
N ILE A 15 26.02 -26.44 -15.11
CA ILE A 15 25.55 -27.81 -15.40
C ILE A 15 24.04 -27.95 -15.09
N GLN A 16 23.45 -27.08 -14.25
CA GLN A 16 22.00 -27.06 -13.95
C GLN A 16 21.10 -26.80 -15.18
N HIS A 17 21.67 -26.39 -16.31
CA HIS A 17 20.94 -26.19 -17.57
C HIS A 17 20.96 -27.42 -18.51
N LEU A 18 21.52 -28.56 -18.11
CA LEU A 18 21.27 -29.82 -18.81
C LEU A 18 19.92 -30.37 -18.33
N GLU A 19 18.88 -30.18 -19.14
CA GLU A 19 17.58 -30.82 -18.96
C GLU A 19 17.74 -32.36 -19.03
N LEU A 20 17.97 -32.99 -17.88
CA LEU A 20 18.01 -34.45 -17.75
C LEU A 20 16.64 -34.95 -17.28
N TYR A 21 15.65 -34.85 -18.16
CA TYR A 21 14.40 -35.57 -17.98
C TYR A 21 14.55 -37.01 -18.50
N GLY A 22 14.49 -37.98 -17.58
CA GLY A 22 14.21 -39.39 -17.91
C GLY A 22 15.40 -40.32 -18.19
N GLN A 23 16.64 -40.02 -17.78
CA GLN A 23 17.78 -40.92 -17.98
C GLN A 23 18.27 -41.63 -16.70
N HIS A 24 18.78 -42.87 -16.86
CA HIS A 24 19.35 -43.68 -15.78
C HIS A 24 20.66 -43.08 -15.23
N GLY A 25 20.87 -43.20 -13.91
CA GLY A 25 21.90 -42.46 -13.16
C GLY A 25 23.35 -42.63 -13.63
N GLU A 26 23.73 -43.77 -14.21
CA GLU A 26 25.09 -43.97 -14.76
C GLU A 26 25.37 -43.12 -16.00
N GLN A 27 24.34 -42.84 -16.81
CA GLN A 27 24.48 -42.08 -18.05
C GLN A 27 24.63 -40.59 -17.76
N ALA A 28 23.84 -40.08 -16.81
CA ALA A 28 23.98 -38.73 -16.27
C ALA A 28 25.37 -38.49 -15.64
N LEU A 29 25.93 -39.49 -14.94
CA LEU A 29 27.26 -39.40 -14.35
C LEU A 29 28.37 -39.34 -15.42
N ASN A 30 28.25 -40.11 -16.50
CA ASN A 30 29.21 -40.08 -17.60
C ASN A 30 29.16 -38.78 -18.40
N ASP A 31 27.97 -38.22 -18.62
CA ASP A 31 27.81 -36.93 -19.28
C ASP A 31 28.37 -35.78 -18.42
N LEU A 32 28.20 -35.86 -17.10
CA LEU A 32 28.80 -34.95 -16.14
C LEU A 32 30.34 -34.99 -16.20
N ILE A 33 30.93 -36.19 -16.16
CA ILE A 33 32.39 -36.38 -16.24
C ILE A 33 32.93 -35.84 -17.57
N THR A 34 32.21 -36.07 -18.66
CA THR A 34 32.58 -35.59 -20.01
C THR A 34 32.51 -34.06 -20.11
N GLY A 35 31.45 -33.46 -19.55
CA GLY A 35 31.28 -32.00 -19.49
C GLY A 35 32.37 -31.31 -18.67
N LEU A 36 32.75 -31.91 -17.54
CA LEU A 36 33.82 -31.42 -16.68
C LEU A 36 35.19 -31.48 -17.38
N LYS A 37 35.51 -32.58 -18.08
CA LYS A 37 36.74 -32.69 -18.89
C LYS A 37 36.80 -31.64 -19.99
N LYS A 38 35.71 -31.41 -20.73
CA LYS A 38 35.63 -30.36 -21.77
C LYS A 38 35.87 -28.94 -21.22
N ARG A 39 35.54 -28.71 -19.94
CA ARG A 39 35.73 -27.43 -19.25
C ARG A 39 37.05 -27.37 -18.46
N GLY A 40 37.99 -28.26 -18.78
CA GLY A 40 39.37 -28.23 -18.29
C GLY A 40 39.55 -28.82 -16.89
N ALA A 41 38.55 -29.54 -16.35
CA ALA A 41 38.74 -30.28 -15.11
C ALA A 41 39.50 -31.59 -15.42
N SER A 42 40.81 -31.60 -15.19
CA SER A 42 41.63 -32.81 -15.21
C SER A 42 41.70 -33.38 -13.79
N GLY A 43 41.03 -34.51 -13.55
CA GLY A 43 41.21 -35.26 -12.33
C GLY A 43 42.59 -35.93 -12.33
N ASN A 44 43.48 -35.47 -11.45
CA ASN A 44 44.49 -36.32 -10.83
C ASN A 44 44.86 -35.73 -9.47
N THR A 45 44.87 -36.61 -8.48
CA THR A 45 45.41 -36.42 -7.14
C THR A 45 46.86 -35.98 -7.22
N ASP A 46 47.18 -34.77 -6.76
CA ASP A 46 48.35 -34.49 -5.91
C ASP A 46 48.38 -33.02 -5.49
N PHE A 47 48.48 -32.80 -4.17
CA PHE A 47 48.70 -31.51 -3.55
C PHE A 47 50.16 -31.09 -3.78
N ASN A 48 50.40 -29.96 -4.45
CA ASN A 48 51.41 -28.97 -4.01
C ASN A 48 51.47 -27.70 -4.87
N GLN A 49 51.72 -26.59 -4.15
CA GLN A 49 52.17 -25.26 -4.57
C GLN A 49 51.15 -24.13 -4.83
N GLN A 50 51.47 -23.01 -4.20
CA GLN A 50 50.83 -21.69 -4.17
C GLN A 50 51.74 -20.69 -4.95
N PRO A 51 51.36 -19.40 -5.12
CA PRO A 51 50.67 -18.83 -6.28
C PRO A 51 51.57 -17.90 -7.14
N SER A 52 51.08 -17.45 -8.31
CA SER A 52 51.63 -16.27 -8.99
C SER A 52 50.57 -15.24 -9.35
N THR A 53 50.88 -14.00 -8.97
CA THR A 53 50.14 -12.76 -9.18
C THR A 53 50.39 -12.18 -10.56
N SER A 54 49.35 -11.72 -11.28
CA SER A 54 49.40 -10.44 -12.00
C SER A 54 48.01 -10.03 -12.48
N ILE A 55 47.53 -8.91 -11.93
CA ILE A 55 46.37 -8.15 -12.41
C ILE A 55 46.83 -7.28 -13.58
N LYS A 56 46.10 -7.30 -14.71
CA LYS A 56 46.14 -6.22 -15.71
C LYS A 56 44.73 -5.75 -16.05
N ARG A 57 44.49 -4.46 -15.76
CA ARG A 57 43.35 -3.64 -16.23
C ARG A 57 43.34 -3.57 -17.76
N HIS A 58 42.17 -3.61 -18.37
CA HIS A 58 41.96 -3.22 -19.76
C HIS A 58 40.95 -2.06 -19.85
N GLU A 59 41.35 -1.04 -20.60
CA GLU A 59 40.62 0.19 -20.92
C GLU A 59 39.53 -0.04 -21.98
N THR A 60 38.53 0.85 -21.97
CA THR A 60 37.39 0.92 -22.91
C THR A 60 37.73 1.70 -24.20
N PRO A 61 37.29 1.26 -25.40
CA PRO A 61 37.44 2.05 -26.62
C PRO A 61 36.23 2.97 -26.92
N ARG A 62 36.54 4.18 -27.42
CA ARG A 62 35.61 5.19 -27.98
C ARG A 62 35.17 4.84 -29.43
N PRO A 63 34.02 5.37 -29.91
CA PRO A 63 33.44 5.03 -31.21
C PRO A 63 34.02 5.85 -32.38
N LYS A 64 34.04 5.25 -33.58
CA LYS A 64 34.32 5.92 -34.86
C LYS A 64 33.05 6.07 -35.69
N THR A 65 32.84 7.27 -36.21
CA THR A 65 31.85 7.70 -37.20
C THR A 65 32.27 7.30 -38.62
N THR A 66 31.30 6.88 -39.45
CA THR A 66 31.44 6.80 -40.91
C THR A 66 30.20 7.35 -41.61
N THR A 67 30.43 8.23 -42.58
CA THR A 67 29.46 8.87 -43.48
C THR A 67 29.09 7.97 -44.67
N PRO A 68 27.94 8.20 -45.35
CA PRO A 68 27.47 7.37 -46.46
C PRO A 68 27.77 7.97 -47.85
N LYS A 69 27.85 7.12 -48.88
CA LYS A 69 27.69 7.48 -50.30
C LYS A 69 26.77 6.48 -51.03
N PRO A 70 26.08 6.92 -52.10
CA PRO A 70 24.88 6.28 -52.63
C PRO A 70 25.18 5.31 -53.78
N VAL A 71 24.30 4.32 -53.97
CA VAL A 71 24.25 3.49 -55.18
C VAL A 71 22.85 3.55 -55.75
N ALA A 72 22.75 4.01 -57.00
CA ALA A 72 21.55 3.96 -57.82
C ALA A 72 21.37 2.53 -58.36
N ASN A 73 20.13 2.04 -58.42
CA ASN A 73 19.74 1.15 -59.51
C ASN A 73 18.24 1.18 -59.82
N ILE A 74 18.03 1.26 -61.12
CA ILE A 74 16.83 1.22 -61.96
C ILE A 74 15.99 -0.04 -61.70
N PHE A 75 14.66 0.12 -61.52
CA PHE A 75 13.68 -0.93 -61.81
C PHE A 75 12.42 -0.34 -62.46
N SER A 76 11.91 -1.08 -63.45
CA SER A 76 10.98 -0.65 -64.49
C SER A 76 9.51 -0.71 -64.09
N ILE A 77 8.74 0.27 -64.57
CA ILE A 77 7.32 0.55 -64.25
C ILE A 77 6.33 -0.42 -64.96
N ALA A 78 6.79 -1.45 -65.67
CA ALA A 78 5.92 -2.33 -66.45
C ALA A 78 5.31 -3.51 -65.65
N GLY A 79 5.78 -3.81 -64.43
CA GLY A 79 5.32 -4.98 -63.66
C GLY A 79 4.08 -4.77 -62.79
N TRP A 80 3.74 -3.52 -62.45
CA TRP A 80 2.66 -3.22 -61.50
C TRP A 80 1.28 -3.09 -62.15
N ILE A 81 1.21 -2.79 -63.45
CA ILE A 81 -0.08 -2.63 -64.16
C ILE A 81 -0.73 -4.00 -64.45
N LEU A 82 0.06 -5.04 -64.69
CA LEU A 82 -0.46 -6.39 -64.96
C LEU A 82 -1.02 -7.09 -63.70
N SER A 83 -0.44 -6.81 -62.53
CA SER A 83 -0.83 -7.44 -61.26
C SER A 83 -2.11 -6.83 -60.68
N VAL A 84 -2.36 -5.53 -60.90
CA VAL A 84 -3.61 -4.87 -60.53
C VAL A 84 -4.78 -5.32 -61.42
N LEU A 85 -4.54 -5.52 -62.73
CA LEU A 85 -5.56 -6.04 -63.65
C LEU A 85 -5.97 -7.49 -63.34
N LEU A 86 -5.03 -8.34 -62.89
CA LEU A 86 -5.33 -9.73 -62.53
C LEU A 86 -6.19 -9.84 -61.26
N ILE A 87 -5.96 -8.97 -60.27
CA ILE A 87 -6.71 -8.95 -59.00
C ILE A 87 -8.15 -8.43 -59.23
N VAL A 88 -8.32 -7.44 -60.11
CA VAL A 88 -9.65 -6.93 -60.48
C VAL A 88 -10.44 -7.96 -61.30
N LEU A 89 -9.79 -8.72 -62.21
CA LEU A 89 -10.44 -9.80 -62.96
C LEU A 89 -10.83 -10.99 -62.06
N LEU A 90 -10.01 -11.35 -61.06
CA LEU A 90 -10.37 -12.37 -60.06
C LEU A 90 -11.53 -11.92 -59.16
N GLY A 91 -11.59 -10.64 -58.80
CA GLY A 91 -12.70 -10.07 -58.03
C GLY A 91 -14.04 -10.03 -58.78
N LEU A 92 -14.01 -9.88 -60.11
CA LEU A 92 -15.19 -9.91 -60.97
C LEU A 92 -15.66 -11.33 -61.31
N LEU A 93 -14.76 -12.33 -61.31
CA LEU A 93 -15.10 -13.74 -61.50
C LEU A 93 -15.66 -14.43 -60.25
N LEU A 94 -15.40 -13.88 -59.05
CA LEU A 94 -15.89 -14.43 -57.78
C LEU A 94 -17.19 -13.77 -57.27
N SER A 95 -17.75 -12.76 -57.96
CA SER A 95 -18.97 -12.05 -57.54
C SER A 95 -20.24 -12.42 -58.33
N LYS A 96 -20.19 -13.40 -59.23
CA LYS A 96 -21.39 -13.98 -59.87
C LYS A 96 -21.60 -15.42 -59.41
N ASN A 97 -22.32 -15.58 -58.30
CA ASN A 97 -23.25 -16.70 -58.12
C ASN A 97 -24.20 -16.39 -56.95
N GLN A 98 -25.35 -15.78 -57.27
CA GLN A 98 -26.53 -15.85 -56.45
C GLN A 98 -27.38 -17.05 -56.87
N PHE A 99 -27.69 -17.88 -55.87
CA PHE A 99 -28.92 -18.67 -55.68
C PHE A 99 -29.42 -19.62 -56.78
N ILE A 100 -29.48 -20.91 -56.43
CA ILE A 100 -30.69 -21.76 -56.39
C ILE A 100 -30.37 -23.03 -55.58
N GLY A 101 -31.28 -23.45 -54.70
CA GLY A 101 -31.38 -24.83 -54.22
C GLY A 101 -31.08 -25.03 -52.73
N GLY A 102 -32.14 -25.27 -51.94
CA GLY A 102 -32.06 -25.41 -50.49
C GLY A 102 -31.29 -26.63 -49.99
N ALA A 103 -30.61 -26.45 -48.86
CA ALA A 103 -30.23 -27.54 -47.96
C ALA A 103 -30.05 -26.99 -46.54
N LYS A 104 -30.89 -27.50 -45.63
CA LYS A 104 -30.79 -27.57 -44.16
C LYS A 104 -29.84 -26.57 -43.46
N LYS A 105 -30.47 -25.68 -42.68
CA LYS A 105 -29.93 -25.10 -41.43
C LYS A 105 -29.13 -26.17 -40.66
N LEU A 106 -27.80 -26.13 -40.76
CA LEU A 106 -26.96 -26.65 -39.69
C LEU A 106 -27.05 -25.63 -38.56
N SER A 107 -27.66 -26.06 -37.46
CA SER A 107 -27.64 -25.33 -36.20
C SER A 107 -26.21 -24.94 -35.88
N LYS A 108 -25.97 -23.63 -35.71
CA LYS A 108 -24.91 -23.15 -34.83
C LYS A 108 -25.02 -24.02 -33.57
N ASN A 109 -24.01 -24.83 -33.29
CA ASN A 109 -23.79 -25.29 -31.94
C ASN A 109 -23.69 -24.01 -31.11
N GLN A 110 -24.78 -23.67 -30.43
CA GLN A 110 -24.73 -22.79 -29.28
C GLN A 110 -23.76 -23.48 -28.34
N THR A 111 -22.51 -23.04 -28.33
CA THR A 111 -21.69 -23.15 -27.12
C THR A 111 -22.57 -22.57 -26.04
N LYS A 112 -23.17 -23.46 -25.26
CA LYS A 112 -24.01 -23.12 -24.11
C LYS A 112 -23.14 -22.21 -23.28
N GLU A 113 -23.41 -20.90 -23.25
CA GLU A 113 -22.69 -20.00 -22.38
C GLU A 113 -22.86 -20.56 -20.97
N LEU A 114 -21.75 -21.03 -20.39
CA LEU A 114 -21.73 -21.51 -19.02
C LEU A 114 -22.17 -20.33 -18.17
N GLY A 115 -23.34 -20.48 -17.52
CA GLY A 115 -23.85 -19.49 -16.60
C GLY A 115 -22.88 -19.26 -15.44
N SER A 116 -23.08 -18.17 -14.71
CA SER A 116 -22.31 -17.90 -13.49
C SER A 116 -22.63 -18.95 -12.42
N ILE A 117 -21.60 -19.47 -11.76
CA ILE A 117 -21.75 -20.37 -10.61
C ILE A 117 -21.29 -19.61 -9.37
N HIS A 118 -22.14 -19.55 -8.33
CA HIS A 118 -21.81 -18.92 -7.06
C HIS A 118 -21.60 -19.99 -5.99
N LEU A 119 -20.37 -20.08 -5.50
CA LEU A 119 -19.91 -20.95 -4.44
C LEU A 119 -19.70 -20.14 -3.15
N LYS A 120 -19.88 -20.80 -2.01
CA LYS A 120 -19.56 -20.28 -0.68
C LYS A 120 -18.57 -21.23 -0.04
N ILE A 121 -17.34 -20.77 0.14
CA ILE A 121 -16.27 -21.56 0.74
C ILE A 121 -16.30 -21.33 2.25
N PRO A 122 -16.59 -22.35 3.08
CA PRO A 122 -16.60 -22.19 4.53
C PRO A 122 -15.20 -21.89 5.05
N ILE A 123 -15.06 -20.95 5.97
CA ILE A 123 -13.79 -20.64 6.65
C ILE A 123 -13.68 -21.58 7.87
N PRO A 124 -12.62 -22.40 7.99
CA PRO A 124 -12.44 -23.29 9.13
C PRO A 124 -12.25 -22.53 10.44
N GLU A 125 -12.84 -23.04 11.52
CA GLU A 125 -12.64 -22.49 12.88
C GLU A 125 -11.19 -22.57 13.35
N GLU A 126 -10.41 -23.53 12.83
CA GLU A 126 -8.97 -23.65 13.13
C GLU A 126 -8.15 -22.51 12.49
N TYR A 127 -8.64 -21.95 11.38
CA TYR A 127 -7.96 -20.94 10.57
C TYR A 127 -8.87 -19.74 10.29
N PRO A 128 -9.38 -19.04 11.33
CA PRO A 128 -10.26 -17.90 11.14
C PRO A 128 -9.54 -16.79 10.36
N ILE A 129 -10.27 -16.11 9.48
CA ILE A 129 -9.77 -14.89 8.81
C ILE A 129 -9.36 -13.85 9.86
N ALA A 130 -8.20 -13.22 9.66
CA ALA A 130 -7.73 -12.15 10.53
C ALA A 130 -8.75 -10.99 10.62
N SER A 131 -9.01 -10.49 11.82
CA SER A 131 -9.80 -9.28 12.05
C SER A 131 -8.99 -8.03 11.67
N PRO A 132 -9.62 -6.86 11.49
CA PRO A 132 -8.89 -5.59 11.30
C PRO A 132 -7.87 -5.31 12.42
N THR A 133 -8.22 -5.60 13.68
CA THR A 133 -7.32 -5.39 14.83
C THR A 133 -6.17 -6.38 14.89
N ASP A 134 -6.29 -7.55 14.24
CA ASP A 134 -5.17 -8.49 14.07
C ASP A 134 -4.16 -8.02 13.02
N MET A 135 -4.49 -7.04 12.17
CA MET A 135 -3.59 -6.52 11.15
C MET A 135 -2.63 -5.47 11.73
N PRO A 136 -1.48 -5.21 11.07
CA PRO A 136 -0.57 -4.15 11.50
C PRO A 136 -1.30 -2.81 11.77
N PHE A 137 -0.96 -2.15 12.89
CA PHE A 137 -1.58 -0.90 13.36
C PHE A 137 -3.10 -0.95 13.59
N GLY A 138 -3.71 -2.15 13.58
CA GLY A 138 -5.17 -2.32 13.63
C GLY A 138 -5.88 -1.80 12.38
N ALA A 139 -5.16 -1.62 11.27
CA ALA A 139 -5.71 -1.10 10.03
C ALA A 139 -6.28 -2.24 9.15
N PRO A 140 -7.51 -2.14 8.65
CA PRO A 140 -8.07 -3.13 7.71
C PRO A 140 -7.22 -3.14 6.41
N MET A 141 -6.93 -4.33 5.86
CA MET A 141 -6.17 -4.49 4.60
C MET A 141 -6.72 -5.68 3.81
N ARG A 142 -6.39 -5.81 2.51
CA ARG A 142 -6.79 -6.98 1.69
C ARG A 142 -6.25 -8.29 2.28
N LYS A 143 -7.15 -9.24 2.56
CA LYS A 143 -6.80 -10.51 3.21
C LYS A 143 -6.77 -11.73 2.30
N LEU A 144 -7.19 -11.62 1.04
CA LEU A 144 -7.30 -12.77 0.14
C LEU A 144 -6.71 -12.49 -1.24
N ALA A 145 -6.31 -13.55 -1.92
CA ALA A 145 -5.91 -13.54 -3.33
C ALA A 145 -6.31 -14.85 -4.00
N ILE A 146 -6.66 -14.79 -5.29
CA ILE A 146 -6.89 -15.97 -6.14
C ILE A 146 -5.79 -16.05 -7.21
N SER A 147 -5.35 -17.27 -7.55
CA SER A 147 -4.33 -17.50 -8.56
C SER A 147 -4.83 -17.06 -9.96
N PRO A 148 -3.92 -16.72 -10.90
CA PRO A 148 -4.32 -16.30 -12.25
C PRO A 148 -5.19 -17.34 -12.97
N ASN A 149 -4.91 -18.63 -12.76
CA ASN A 149 -5.69 -19.75 -13.29
C ASN A 149 -6.95 -20.09 -12.47
N GLY A 150 -7.22 -19.38 -11.38
CA GLY A 150 -8.42 -19.55 -10.57
C GLY A 150 -8.47 -20.83 -9.72
N GLU A 151 -7.42 -21.64 -9.71
CA GLU A 151 -7.43 -22.94 -9.01
C GLU A 151 -7.13 -22.81 -7.51
N ASN A 152 -6.39 -21.78 -7.10
CA ASN A 152 -5.90 -21.65 -5.73
C ASN A 152 -6.37 -20.33 -5.12
N LEU A 153 -6.97 -20.42 -3.94
CA LEU A 153 -7.35 -19.29 -3.10
C LEU A 153 -6.44 -19.29 -1.86
N VAL A 154 -5.87 -18.14 -1.53
CA VAL A 154 -5.12 -17.94 -0.29
C VAL A 154 -5.74 -16.81 0.50
N TYR A 155 -5.77 -16.93 1.83
CA TYR A 155 -6.18 -15.86 2.72
C TYR A 155 -5.34 -15.77 3.99
N VAL A 156 -5.35 -14.58 4.62
CA VAL A 156 -4.68 -14.31 5.89
C VAL A 156 -5.56 -14.81 7.04
N CYS A 157 -5.03 -15.75 7.81
CA CYS A 157 -5.68 -16.39 8.95
C CYS A 157 -4.90 -16.19 10.24
N ILE A 158 -5.53 -16.45 11.38
CA ILE A 158 -4.90 -16.44 12.71
C ILE A 158 -4.74 -17.86 13.22
N LYS A 159 -3.53 -18.23 13.64
CA LYS A 159 -3.25 -19.45 14.40
C LYS A 159 -2.31 -19.11 15.55
N ASN A 160 -2.64 -19.54 16.77
CA ASN A 160 -1.82 -19.29 17.97
C ASN A 160 -1.45 -17.80 18.14
N LYS A 161 -2.41 -16.89 17.95
CA LYS A 161 -2.25 -15.42 18.03
C LYS A 161 -1.25 -14.82 17.03
N ALA A 162 -0.95 -15.52 15.94
CA ALA A 162 -0.09 -15.01 14.87
C ALA A 162 -0.79 -15.14 13.51
N ARG A 163 -0.47 -14.22 12.61
CA ARG A 163 -0.94 -14.21 11.22
C ARG A 163 -0.19 -15.27 10.41
N TYR A 164 -0.91 -15.98 9.55
CA TYR A 164 -0.39 -16.93 8.57
C TYR A 164 -1.23 -16.86 7.29
N LEU A 165 -0.73 -17.45 6.22
CA LEU A 165 -1.50 -17.74 5.02
C LEU A 165 -2.11 -19.14 5.10
N CYS A 166 -3.39 -19.23 4.78
CA CYS A 166 -4.10 -20.48 4.56
C CYS A 166 -4.44 -20.62 3.09
N LEU A 167 -3.97 -21.70 2.46
CA LEU A 167 -4.19 -22.05 1.07
C LEU A 167 -5.36 -23.04 0.96
N ARG A 168 -6.17 -22.91 -0.09
CA ARG A 168 -7.20 -23.87 -0.48
C ARG A 168 -7.24 -23.98 -2.00
N SER A 169 -7.27 -25.20 -2.53
CA SER A 169 -7.61 -25.43 -3.93
C SER A 169 -9.12 -25.32 -4.11
N LEU A 170 -9.59 -24.76 -5.22
CA LEU A 170 -11.03 -24.72 -5.53
C LEU A 170 -11.57 -26.09 -5.94
N GLY A 171 -10.71 -27.02 -6.34
CA GLY A 171 -11.07 -28.39 -6.72
C GLY A 171 -11.13 -29.38 -5.56
N ASP A 172 -10.69 -28.98 -4.36
CA ASP A 172 -10.77 -29.79 -3.15
C ASP A 172 -11.35 -29.00 -1.97
N ASP A 173 -11.62 -29.70 -0.87
CA ASP A 173 -12.12 -29.10 0.38
C ASP A 173 -11.03 -29.01 1.46
N ASN A 174 -9.76 -29.12 1.08
CA ASN A 174 -8.66 -29.15 2.03
C ASN A 174 -8.04 -27.75 2.20
N PHE A 175 -7.86 -27.36 3.46
CA PHE A 175 -7.15 -26.15 3.84
C PHE A 175 -5.74 -26.51 4.29
N LEU A 176 -4.74 -25.87 3.68
CA LEU A 176 -3.34 -26.03 4.00
C LEU A 176 -2.80 -24.75 4.63
N LEU A 177 -2.42 -24.83 5.91
CA LEU A 177 -1.69 -23.76 6.57
C LEU A 177 -0.25 -23.69 6.04
N LEU A 178 0.14 -22.55 5.50
CA LEU A 178 1.52 -22.30 5.09
C LEU A 178 2.35 -21.85 6.30
N SER A 179 2.85 -22.79 7.10
CA SER A 179 3.50 -22.51 8.39
C SER A 179 4.73 -21.57 8.29
N GLY A 180 5.42 -21.54 7.14
CA GLY A 180 6.52 -20.60 6.86
C GLY A 180 6.10 -19.13 6.67
N SER A 181 4.81 -18.83 6.62
CA SER A 181 4.26 -17.50 6.34
C SER A 181 3.90 -16.68 7.60
N LYS A 182 4.56 -16.95 8.73
CA LYS A 182 4.30 -16.21 9.98
C LYS A 182 4.43 -14.70 9.76
N GLY A 183 3.41 -13.95 10.16
CA GLY A 183 3.33 -12.50 10.04
C GLY A 183 2.84 -11.99 8.68
N ALA A 184 2.44 -12.88 7.76
CA ALA A 184 2.05 -12.51 6.41
C ALA A 184 0.80 -11.61 6.34
N VAL A 185 0.86 -10.66 5.42
CA VAL A 185 -0.25 -9.80 4.99
C VAL A 185 -0.20 -9.61 3.47
N LEU A 186 -1.31 -9.12 2.90
CA LEU A 186 -1.39 -8.69 1.50
C LEU A 186 -0.84 -9.73 0.49
N PRO A 187 -1.38 -10.96 0.45
CA PRO A 187 -0.90 -11.99 -0.47
C PRO A 187 -1.17 -11.61 -1.94
N PHE A 188 -0.34 -12.13 -2.83
CA PHE A 188 -0.45 -12.02 -4.28
C PHE A 188 0.19 -13.24 -4.96
N PHE A 189 -0.26 -13.60 -6.17
CA PHE A 189 0.30 -14.74 -6.91
C PHE A 189 1.30 -14.29 -7.98
N SER A 190 2.25 -15.16 -8.32
CA SER A 190 3.05 -15.01 -9.54
C SER A 190 2.18 -15.12 -10.79
N PRO A 191 2.59 -14.53 -11.93
CA PRO A 191 1.83 -14.60 -13.18
C PRO A 191 1.59 -16.02 -13.69
N ASP A 192 2.52 -16.94 -13.39
CA ASP A 192 2.43 -18.36 -13.74
C ASP A 192 1.67 -19.21 -12.70
N GLY A 193 1.22 -18.61 -11.59
CA GLY A 193 0.49 -19.25 -10.53
C GLY A 193 1.29 -20.23 -9.66
N LYS A 194 2.62 -20.35 -9.82
CA LYS A 194 3.45 -21.31 -9.07
C LYS A 194 3.90 -20.80 -7.70
N TRP A 195 3.85 -19.49 -7.47
CA TRP A 195 4.34 -18.86 -6.25
C TRP A 195 3.26 -17.97 -5.63
N ILE A 196 3.30 -17.89 -4.30
CA ILE A 196 2.59 -16.88 -3.53
C ILE A 196 3.63 -15.89 -2.99
N GLY A 197 3.54 -14.64 -3.42
CA GLY A 197 4.19 -13.51 -2.78
C GLY A 197 3.36 -12.99 -1.61
N PHE A 198 4.01 -12.50 -0.56
CA PHE A 198 3.36 -11.86 0.58
C PHE A 198 4.29 -10.87 1.27
N LEU A 199 3.68 -10.01 2.06
CA LEU A 199 4.37 -8.92 2.75
C LEU A 199 4.41 -9.21 4.24
N THR A 200 5.43 -8.68 4.90
CA THR A 200 5.58 -8.61 6.35
C THR A 200 6.00 -7.19 6.72
N GLU A 201 6.09 -6.87 8.00
CA GLU A 201 6.57 -5.56 8.48
C GLU A 201 7.91 -5.13 7.87
N LYS A 202 8.80 -6.10 7.63
CA LYS A 202 10.20 -5.82 7.25
C LYS A 202 10.64 -6.37 5.90
N LYS A 203 9.80 -7.17 5.23
CA LYS A 203 10.24 -7.97 4.07
C LYS A 203 9.13 -8.24 3.08
N VAL A 204 9.53 -8.33 1.81
CA VAL A 204 8.80 -9.03 0.74
C VAL A 204 9.30 -10.48 0.71
N LYS A 205 8.37 -11.44 0.73
CA LYS A 205 8.70 -12.88 0.73
C LYS A 205 7.86 -13.62 -0.31
N LYS A 206 8.32 -14.81 -0.70
CA LYS A 206 7.56 -15.72 -1.58
C LYS A 206 7.67 -17.18 -1.15
N ILE A 207 6.63 -17.96 -1.41
CA ILE A 207 6.57 -19.41 -1.19
C ILE A 207 6.20 -20.11 -2.50
N GLU A 208 6.94 -21.16 -2.86
CA GLU A 208 6.60 -22.04 -3.99
C GLU A 208 5.49 -23.01 -3.56
N LEU A 209 4.43 -23.13 -4.38
CA LEU A 209 3.28 -23.96 -4.04
C LEU A 209 3.59 -25.46 -4.00
N SER A 210 4.45 -25.94 -4.89
CA SER A 210 4.73 -27.38 -5.05
C SER A 210 5.63 -27.94 -3.96
N SER A 211 6.65 -27.18 -3.56
CA SER A 211 7.68 -27.61 -2.60
C SER A 211 7.50 -27.02 -1.21
N GLY A 212 6.73 -25.93 -1.08
CA GLY A 212 6.66 -25.12 0.14
C GLY A 212 7.93 -24.29 0.39
N PHE A 213 8.84 -24.20 -0.59
CA PHE A 213 10.10 -23.48 -0.45
C PHE A 213 9.87 -21.99 -0.25
N LEU A 214 10.33 -21.47 0.89
CA LEU A 214 10.22 -20.07 1.28
C LEU A 214 11.50 -19.32 0.90
N THR A 215 11.35 -18.14 0.29
CA THR A 215 12.47 -17.24 -0.02
C THR A 215 12.13 -15.81 0.41
N GLU A 216 13.11 -15.13 0.99
CA GLU A 216 13.06 -13.70 1.22
C GLU A 216 13.54 -12.98 -0.04
N VAL A 217 12.72 -12.08 -0.58
CA VAL A 217 13.03 -11.38 -1.83
C VAL A 217 13.88 -10.15 -1.53
N CYS A 218 13.42 -9.29 -0.63
CA CYS A 218 14.16 -8.10 -0.22
C CYS A 218 13.70 -7.60 1.16
N ASN A 219 14.51 -6.70 1.72
CA ASN A 219 14.07 -5.87 2.85
C ASN A 219 13.03 -4.85 2.36
N ALA A 220 12.12 -4.50 3.26
CA ALA A 220 11.08 -3.50 3.08
C ALA A 220 10.77 -2.87 4.45
N LYS A 221 10.03 -1.78 4.47
CA LYS A 221 9.68 -1.05 5.69
C LYS A 221 8.21 -0.68 5.65
N ASN A 222 7.37 -1.38 6.41
CA ASN A 222 5.92 -1.19 6.38
C ASN A 222 5.35 -1.19 4.95
N PRO A 223 5.57 -2.26 4.15
CA PRO A 223 5.07 -2.36 2.77
C PRO A 223 3.56 -2.61 2.71
N TYR A 224 2.79 -1.80 3.42
CA TYR A 224 1.39 -1.99 3.72
C TYR A 224 0.45 -1.35 2.68
N ALA A 225 1.01 -0.87 1.58
CA ALA A 225 0.29 -0.31 0.44
C ALA A 225 0.05 -1.33 -0.71
N GLY A 226 0.42 -2.60 -0.51
CA GLY A 226 0.19 -3.69 -1.47
C GLY A 226 1.38 -3.94 -2.39
N ALA A 227 1.30 -5.06 -3.10
CA ALA A 227 2.31 -5.51 -4.05
C ALA A 227 1.68 -6.29 -5.21
N THR A 228 2.38 -6.31 -6.34
CA THR A 228 2.01 -7.08 -7.54
C THR A 228 3.25 -7.68 -8.20
N TRP A 229 3.08 -8.86 -8.78
CA TRP A 229 4.10 -9.54 -9.57
C TRP A 229 3.80 -9.35 -11.05
N SER A 230 4.77 -8.82 -11.79
CA SER A 230 4.64 -8.55 -13.22
C SER A 230 5.31 -9.63 -14.07
N LYS A 231 4.90 -9.74 -15.33
CA LYS A 231 5.45 -10.70 -16.32
C LYS A 231 6.89 -10.37 -16.73
N ASP A 232 7.39 -9.20 -16.37
CA ASP A 232 8.79 -8.78 -16.57
C ASP A 232 9.76 -9.37 -15.52
N GLY A 233 9.27 -10.21 -14.61
CA GLY A 233 10.09 -10.82 -13.54
C GLY A 233 10.35 -9.88 -12.36
N MET A 234 9.60 -8.77 -12.25
CA MET A 234 9.71 -7.82 -11.16
C MET A 234 8.49 -7.88 -10.23
N ILE A 235 8.74 -7.60 -8.94
CA ILE A 235 7.71 -7.36 -7.93
C ILE A 235 7.70 -5.87 -7.64
N TYR A 236 6.52 -5.25 -7.81
CA TYR A 236 6.27 -3.83 -7.58
C TYR A 236 5.46 -3.67 -6.30
N PHE A 237 5.86 -2.78 -5.40
CA PHE A 237 5.23 -2.64 -4.09
C PHE A 237 5.31 -1.20 -3.56
N GLY A 238 4.32 -0.84 -2.74
CA GLY A 238 4.32 0.41 -1.99
C GLY A 238 4.99 0.19 -0.63
N ASP A 239 6.15 0.81 -0.45
CA ASP A 239 6.96 0.76 0.77
C ASP A 239 6.73 2.01 1.63
N SER A 240 7.08 1.95 2.92
CA SER A 240 6.85 3.02 3.89
C SER A 240 5.40 3.50 3.84
N GLU A 241 4.45 2.57 4.00
CA GLU A 241 3.00 2.80 3.91
C GLU A 241 2.53 3.38 2.56
N GLY A 242 3.34 3.23 1.51
CA GLY A 242 3.07 3.72 0.17
C GLY A 242 3.69 5.08 -0.14
N PHE A 243 4.49 5.67 0.76
CA PHE A 243 5.25 6.88 0.45
C PHE A 243 6.41 6.64 -0.52
N LYS A 244 6.86 5.39 -0.68
CA LYS A 244 7.89 5.00 -1.65
C LYS A 244 7.33 3.94 -2.61
N PHE A 245 7.39 4.22 -3.91
CA PHE A 245 7.03 3.24 -4.94
C PHE A 245 8.29 2.51 -5.43
N LEU A 246 8.42 1.23 -5.05
CA LEU A 246 9.62 0.44 -5.30
C LEU A 246 9.34 -0.79 -6.18
N LYS A 247 10.40 -1.28 -6.83
CA LYS A 247 10.43 -2.56 -7.53
C LYS A 247 11.67 -3.36 -7.17
N VAL A 248 11.57 -4.68 -7.25
CA VAL A 248 12.71 -5.59 -7.06
C VAL A 248 12.58 -6.78 -7.98
N SER A 249 13.71 -7.40 -8.37
CA SER A 249 13.67 -8.67 -9.10
C SER A 249 12.98 -9.74 -8.26
N GLU A 250 12.21 -10.61 -8.89
CA GLU A 250 11.61 -11.77 -8.23
C GLU A 250 12.66 -12.72 -7.60
N ASN A 251 13.91 -12.65 -8.04
CA ASN A 251 15.04 -13.42 -7.49
C ASN A 251 15.72 -12.72 -6.31
N GLY A 252 15.22 -11.55 -5.93
CA GLY A 252 15.73 -10.72 -4.84
C GLY A 252 16.78 -9.71 -5.27
N GLY A 253 17.26 -8.95 -4.28
CA GLY A 253 18.21 -7.85 -4.47
C GLY A 253 17.76 -6.58 -3.74
N GLU A 254 18.48 -5.48 -4.00
CA GLU A 254 18.12 -4.17 -3.47
C GLU A 254 16.93 -3.59 -4.25
N PRO A 255 15.88 -3.08 -3.57
CA PRO A 255 14.78 -2.41 -4.23
C PRO A 255 15.19 -1.10 -4.92
N GLU A 256 14.59 -0.82 -6.06
CA GLU A 256 14.79 0.40 -6.86
C GLU A 256 13.52 1.24 -6.89
N PHE A 257 13.66 2.56 -6.94
CA PHE A 257 12.53 3.46 -7.16
C PHE A 257 11.93 3.26 -8.55
N VAL A 258 10.59 3.23 -8.59
CA VAL A 258 9.82 3.20 -9.83
C VAL A 258 9.58 4.62 -10.35
N SER A 259 9.27 5.54 -9.44
CA SER A 259 9.01 6.95 -9.76
C SER A 259 9.24 7.82 -8.55
N GLU A 260 9.90 8.96 -8.76
CA GLU A 260 9.99 10.01 -7.74
C GLU A 260 8.84 11.02 -7.81
N LYS A 261 7.96 10.91 -8.80
CA LYS A 261 6.81 11.81 -8.98
C LYS A 261 5.55 11.30 -8.28
N ILE A 262 5.58 10.09 -7.74
CA ILE A 262 4.48 9.49 -6.98
C ILE A 262 4.82 9.56 -5.50
N ASN A 263 4.14 10.46 -4.78
CA ASN A 263 4.36 10.65 -3.33
C ASN A 263 3.49 9.72 -2.48
N ARG A 264 2.42 9.17 -3.06
CA ARG A 264 1.63 8.12 -2.41
C ARG A 264 1.09 7.13 -3.43
N ILE A 265 1.34 5.85 -3.19
CA ILE A 265 0.84 4.73 -3.98
C ILE A 265 0.11 3.72 -3.07
N ILE A 266 -1.00 3.17 -3.56
CA ILE A 266 -1.70 2.03 -2.95
C ILE A 266 -2.18 1.08 -4.06
N ASN A 267 -2.36 -0.19 -3.76
CA ASN A 267 -2.98 -1.20 -4.64
C ASN A 267 -2.31 -1.29 -6.03
N PRO A 268 -0.97 -1.45 -6.13
CA PRO A 268 -0.36 -1.68 -7.43
C PRO A 268 -0.88 -2.99 -8.04
N ASN A 269 -1.11 -2.98 -9.35
CA ASN A 269 -1.55 -4.14 -10.11
C ASN A 269 -0.86 -4.13 -11.49
N ALA A 270 -0.24 -5.25 -11.84
CA ALA A 270 0.47 -5.38 -13.10
C ALA A 270 -0.51 -5.41 -14.27
N VAL A 271 -0.24 -4.62 -15.31
CA VAL A 271 -1.02 -4.65 -16.53
C VAL A 271 -0.70 -5.95 -17.30
N PRO A 272 -1.70 -6.64 -17.89
CA PRO A 272 -1.49 -7.92 -18.57
C PRO A 272 -0.41 -7.93 -19.66
N ASN A 273 -0.08 -6.76 -20.23
CA ASN A 273 0.97 -6.57 -21.22
C ASN A 273 2.41 -6.68 -20.66
N GLY A 274 2.59 -6.67 -19.33
CA GLY A 274 3.89 -6.74 -18.66
C GLY A 274 4.75 -5.48 -18.78
N LYS A 275 4.22 -4.39 -19.33
CA LYS A 275 4.95 -3.13 -19.59
C LYS A 275 4.52 -1.99 -18.69
N ASN A 276 3.35 -2.08 -18.07
CA ASN A 276 2.78 -1.00 -17.27
C ASN A 276 2.31 -1.53 -15.91
N ILE A 277 2.25 -0.64 -14.93
CA ILE A 277 1.64 -0.87 -13.62
C ILE A 277 0.51 0.14 -13.43
N VAL A 278 -0.66 -0.33 -13.02
CA VAL A 278 -1.77 0.54 -12.55
C VAL A 278 -1.81 0.55 -11.03
N PHE A 279 -2.25 1.65 -10.44
CA PHE A 279 -2.27 1.82 -8.99
C PHE A 279 -3.22 2.94 -8.56
N ASP A 280 -3.61 2.94 -7.29
CA ASP A 280 -4.30 4.08 -6.68
C ASP A 280 -3.27 5.14 -6.27
N SER A 281 -3.55 6.40 -6.60
CA SER A 281 -2.79 7.56 -6.10
C SER A 281 -3.68 8.78 -5.97
N PRO A 282 -3.42 9.68 -5.00
CA PRO A 282 -4.11 10.97 -4.92
C PRO A 282 -3.68 11.94 -6.04
N GLY A 283 -2.58 11.64 -6.75
CA GLY A 283 -2.09 12.43 -7.87
C GLY A 283 -0.57 12.46 -7.96
N ILE A 284 -0.06 13.06 -9.03
CA ILE A 284 1.38 13.28 -9.24
C ILE A 284 1.84 14.37 -8.28
N SER A 285 2.88 14.08 -7.50
CA SER A 285 3.41 14.95 -6.43
C SER A 285 2.40 15.28 -5.31
N VAL A 286 1.31 14.51 -5.20
CA VAL A 286 0.28 14.69 -4.17
C VAL A 286 0.42 13.61 -3.10
N THR A 287 0.34 14.01 -1.84
CA THR A 287 0.46 13.11 -0.67
C THR A 287 -0.90 12.68 -0.14
N ARG A 288 -1.88 13.60 -0.12
CA ARG A 288 -3.20 13.38 0.46
C ARG A 288 -4.28 14.16 -0.30
N ALA A 289 -5.11 13.44 -1.04
CA ALA A 289 -6.29 13.91 -1.76
C ALA A 289 -7.18 12.69 -2.10
N PRO A 290 -8.35 12.84 -2.77
CA PRO A 290 -9.10 11.70 -3.27
C PRO A 290 -8.25 10.86 -4.23
N PHE A 291 -8.19 9.56 -3.98
CA PHE A 291 -7.45 8.66 -4.84
C PHE A 291 -8.20 8.39 -6.13
N SER A 292 -7.44 8.18 -7.19
CA SER A 292 -7.91 7.66 -8.47
C SER A 292 -6.90 6.70 -9.08
N VAL A 293 -7.31 5.96 -10.10
CA VAL A 293 -6.42 5.01 -10.78
C VAL A 293 -5.47 5.76 -11.69
N HIS A 294 -4.18 5.52 -11.49
CA HIS A 294 -3.08 6.01 -12.31
C HIS A 294 -2.34 4.82 -12.92
N TYR A 295 -1.48 5.09 -13.89
CA TYR A 295 -0.57 4.12 -14.46
C TYR A 295 0.81 4.71 -14.72
N ILE A 296 1.81 3.83 -14.80
CA ILE A 296 3.17 4.17 -15.19
C ILE A 296 3.76 3.04 -16.04
N SER A 297 4.66 3.39 -16.95
CA SER A 297 5.48 2.41 -17.67
C SER A 297 6.54 1.82 -16.74
N SER A 298 6.86 0.54 -16.88
CA SER A 298 7.96 -0.09 -16.14
C SER A 298 9.35 0.44 -16.53
N SER A 299 9.43 1.14 -17.67
CA SER A 299 10.69 1.65 -18.25
C SER A 299 10.79 3.17 -18.34
N ILE A 300 9.70 3.91 -18.16
CA ILE A 300 9.65 5.37 -18.31
C ILE A 300 8.91 6.00 -17.13
N ASP A 301 9.57 6.94 -16.45
CA ASP A 301 8.98 7.72 -15.35
C ASP A 301 8.07 8.86 -15.87
N ASP A 302 6.90 8.48 -16.38
CA ASP A 302 5.84 9.37 -16.87
C ASP A 302 4.47 8.90 -16.37
N PRO A 303 4.19 8.99 -15.04
CA PRO A 303 2.93 8.55 -14.48
C PRO A 303 1.77 9.41 -14.98
N LYS A 304 0.63 8.78 -15.25
CA LYS A 304 -0.58 9.44 -15.77
C LYS A 304 -1.82 8.93 -15.08
N LYS A 305 -2.83 9.80 -14.96
CA LYS A 305 -4.17 9.40 -14.52
C LYS A 305 -4.83 8.56 -15.61
N LEU A 306 -5.38 7.42 -15.21
CA LEU A 306 -6.11 6.50 -16.08
C LEU A 306 -7.62 6.80 -16.07
N ILE A 307 -8.25 6.62 -14.90
CA ILE A 307 -9.69 6.79 -14.69
C ILE A 307 -10.00 7.19 -13.25
N ASN A 308 -11.23 7.65 -13.01
CA ASN A 308 -11.79 7.67 -11.66
C ASN A 308 -12.11 6.23 -11.20
N GLY A 309 -12.13 5.99 -9.90
CA GLY A 309 -12.28 4.65 -9.31
C GLY A 309 -11.09 4.27 -8.43
N ARG A 310 -11.18 3.12 -7.75
CA ARG A 310 -10.18 2.63 -6.80
C ARG A 310 -9.89 1.14 -6.98
N ILE A 311 -8.77 0.68 -6.43
CA ILE A 311 -8.40 -0.73 -6.29
C ILE A 311 -8.40 -1.42 -7.66
N PRO A 312 -7.48 -1.06 -8.57
CA PRO A 312 -7.49 -1.61 -9.93
C PRO A 312 -7.17 -3.11 -9.96
N SER A 313 -7.89 -3.87 -10.78
CA SER A 313 -7.56 -5.27 -11.08
C SER A 313 -7.98 -5.65 -12.50
N TRP A 314 -7.31 -6.61 -13.13
CA TRP A 314 -7.57 -6.98 -14.53
C TRP A 314 -8.30 -8.31 -14.69
N ILE A 315 -9.24 -8.36 -15.63
CA ILE A 315 -9.79 -9.61 -16.17
C ILE A 315 -9.39 -9.73 -17.63
N GLY A 316 -8.73 -10.83 -17.99
CA GLY A 316 -8.21 -11.01 -19.35
C GLY A 316 -7.23 -9.90 -19.72
N GLU A 317 -7.18 -9.53 -21.00
CA GLU A 317 -6.14 -8.64 -21.52
C GLU A 317 -6.48 -7.15 -21.42
N ASN A 318 -7.77 -6.79 -21.37
CA ASN A 318 -8.20 -5.41 -21.60
C ASN A 318 -9.35 -4.90 -20.71
N LYS A 319 -9.83 -5.69 -19.74
CA LYS A 319 -10.93 -5.30 -18.85
C LYS A 319 -10.40 -4.92 -17.49
N LEU A 320 -10.47 -3.64 -17.17
CA LEU A 320 -10.09 -3.09 -15.88
C LEU A 320 -11.31 -3.09 -14.95
N ILE A 321 -11.13 -3.67 -13.77
CA ILE A 321 -12.07 -3.63 -12.65
C ILE A 321 -11.63 -2.57 -11.66
N THR A 322 -12.58 -1.74 -11.26
CA THR A 322 -12.46 -0.79 -10.16
C THR A 322 -13.55 -1.02 -9.13
N LEU A 323 -13.34 -0.54 -7.92
CA LEU A 323 -14.34 -0.49 -6.87
C LEU A 323 -14.85 0.93 -6.68
N GLU A 324 -16.16 1.12 -6.80
CA GLU A 324 -16.86 2.40 -6.62
C GLU A 324 -18.19 2.15 -5.89
N ASP A 325 -18.46 2.89 -4.81
CA ASP A 325 -19.64 2.71 -3.96
C ASP A 325 -19.82 1.26 -3.48
N ASN A 326 -18.72 0.61 -3.13
CA ASN A 326 -18.63 -0.80 -2.71
C ASN A 326 -19.11 -1.78 -3.80
N GLN A 327 -19.18 -1.36 -5.06
CA GLN A 327 -19.56 -2.21 -6.20
C GLN A 327 -18.42 -2.32 -7.20
N LEU A 328 -18.27 -3.50 -7.79
CA LEU A 328 -17.30 -3.72 -8.85
C LEU A 328 -17.81 -3.14 -10.15
N ARG A 329 -16.99 -2.29 -10.74
CA ARG A 329 -17.21 -1.64 -12.02
C ARG A 329 -16.19 -2.17 -13.02
N LEU A 330 -16.61 -2.36 -14.27
CA LEU A 330 -15.76 -2.76 -15.37
C LEU A 330 -15.66 -1.65 -16.39
N THR A 331 -14.44 -1.37 -16.82
CA THR A 331 -14.10 -0.47 -17.92
C THR A 331 -13.22 -1.24 -18.90
N GLU A 332 -13.61 -1.29 -20.18
CA GLU A 332 -12.72 -1.80 -21.23
C GLU A 332 -11.69 -0.73 -21.59
N VAL A 333 -10.42 -1.13 -21.69
CA VAL A 333 -9.28 -0.23 -21.86
C VAL A 333 -8.44 -0.71 -23.04
N ASN A 334 -8.00 0.20 -23.90
CA ASN A 334 -7.02 -0.12 -24.93
C ASN A 334 -5.67 -0.37 -24.25
N ILE A 335 -5.12 -1.58 -24.37
CA ILE A 335 -3.94 -1.99 -23.60
C ILE A 335 -2.63 -1.30 -24.01
N GLU A 336 -2.58 -0.77 -25.24
CA GLU A 336 -1.41 -0.06 -25.76
C GLU A 336 -1.42 1.41 -25.34
N THR A 337 -2.58 2.07 -25.38
CA THR A 337 -2.71 3.49 -25.01
C THR A 337 -3.11 3.73 -23.56
N LEU A 338 -3.63 2.70 -22.89
CA LEU A 338 -4.31 2.78 -21.59
C LEU A 338 -5.40 3.86 -21.58
N LEU A 339 -6.21 3.91 -22.63
CA LEU A 339 -7.39 4.77 -22.68
C LEU A 339 -8.68 3.94 -22.62
N PRO A 340 -9.70 4.37 -21.87
CA PRO A 340 -11.01 3.72 -21.85
C PRO A 340 -11.64 3.68 -23.25
N ILE A 341 -12.17 2.51 -23.64
CA ILE A 341 -12.86 2.28 -24.91
C ILE A 341 -14.37 2.51 -24.75
N GLU A 342 -14.93 2.03 -23.62
CA GLU A 342 -16.36 2.07 -23.34
C GLU A 342 -16.66 2.79 -22.01
N LYS A 343 -17.95 3.08 -21.79
CA LYS A 343 -18.41 3.55 -20.48
C LYS A 343 -18.33 2.44 -19.44
N THR A 344 -17.93 2.82 -18.25
CA THR A 344 -17.91 1.98 -17.06
C THR A 344 -19.28 1.39 -16.75
N LYS A 345 -19.34 0.07 -16.49
CA LYS A 345 -20.58 -0.65 -16.13
C LYS A 345 -20.40 -1.46 -14.84
N THR A 346 -21.44 -1.57 -14.02
CA THR A 346 -21.43 -2.48 -12.85
C THR A 346 -21.42 -3.92 -13.32
N ILE A 347 -20.56 -4.77 -12.74
CA ILE A 347 -20.54 -6.22 -13.05
C ILE A 347 -21.07 -7.09 -11.91
N LEU A 348 -21.20 -6.52 -10.70
CA LEU A 348 -21.73 -7.23 -9.55
C LEU A 348 -22.51 -6.26 -8.66
N LYS A 349 -23.77 -6.60 -8.36
CA LYS A 349 -24.62 -5.82 -7.44
C LYS A 349 -24.28 -6.07 -5.96
N ALA A 350 -23.54 -7.14 -5.64
CA ALA A 350 -23.09 -7.42 -4.30
C ALA A 350 -22.14 -6.32 -3.79
N LYS A 351 -22.28 -5.97 -2.51
CA LYS A 351 -21.44 -4.99 -1.85
C LYS A 351 -20.18 -5.65 -1.33
N ILE A 352 -19.03 -5.19 -1.81
CA ILE A 352 -17.71 -5.66 -1.44
C ILE A 352 -17.23 -4.86 -0.22
N ARG A 353 -16.83 -5.56 0.84
CA ARG A 353 -16.18 -4.93 1.98
C ARG A 353 -14.88 -4.27 1.51
N ASN A 354 -14.65 -3.02 1.89
CA ASN A 354 -13.42 -2.30 1.57
C ASN A 354 -13.07 -1.29 2.65
N ASP A 355 -11.84 -0.80 2.54
CA ASP A 355 -11.23 0.21 3.37
C ASP A 355 -10.33 1.12 2.51
N ILE A 356 -9.57 2.03 3.14
CA ILE A 356 -8.73 2.98 2.43
C ILE A 356 -7.53 2.34 1.71
N VAL A 357 -7.02 1.20 2.21
CA VAL A 357 -5.83 0.49 1.69
C VAL A 357 -6.18 -0.76 0.88
N GLY A 358 -7.45 -1.15 0.73
CA GLY A 358 -7.84 -2.24 -0.17
C GLY A 358 -9.32 -2.64 -0.18
N GLY A 359 -9.70 -3.38 -1.21
CA GLY A 359 -10.99 -4.09 -1.29
C GLY A 359 -10.80 -5.56 -0.94
N GLN A 360 -11.78 -6.15 -0.26
CA GLN A 360 -11.77 -7.57 0.10
C GLN A 360 -12.22 -8.45 -1.08
N TYR A 361 -11.54 -8.32 -2.22
CA TYR A 361 -11.75 -9.16 -3.40
C TYR A 361 -10.46 -9.45 -4.14
N SER A 362 -10.49 -10.50 -4.96
CA SER A 362 -9.45 -10.84 -5.91
C SER A 362 -10.09 -11.55 -7.10
N ILE A 363 -9.57 -11.30 -8.30
CA ILE A 363 -10.13 -11.84 -9.54
C ILE A 363 -9.06 -12.53 -10.37
N SER A 364 -9.39 -13.69 -10.91
CA SER A 364 -8.50 -14.48 -11.75
C SER A 364 -8.59 -14.06 -13.23
N GLN A 365 -7.60 -14.46 -14.02
CA GLN A 365 -7.60 -14.24 -15.47
C GLN A 365 -8.68 -15.07 -16.18
N ASN A 366 -9.11 -16.18 -15.59
CA ASN A 366 -10.20 -17.02 -16.08
C ASN A 366 -11.57 -16.71 -15.46
N ASN A 367 -11.81 -15.43 -15.11
CA ASN A 367 -13.14 -14.92 -14.78
C ASN A 367 -13.75 -15.50 -13.48
N ILE A 368 -12.91 -15.80 -12.48
CA ILE A 368 -13.32 -16.24 -11.14
C ILE A 368 -13.08 -15.11 -10.15
N LEU A 369 -14.13 -14.65 -9.49
CA LEU A 369 -14.07 -13.63 -8.44
C LEU A 369 -14.18 -14.28 -7.07
N ALA A 370 -13.21 -14.05 -6.20
CA ALA A 370 -13.30 -14.37 -4.77
C ALA A 370 -13.44 -13.06 -3.96
N PHE A 371 -14.37 -13.01 -2.99
CA PHE A 371 -14.60 -11.80 -2.20
C PHE A 371 -15.22 -12.06 -0.83
N LEU A 372 -15.12 -11.05 0.05
CA LEU A 372 -15.87 -10.94 1.29
C LEU A 372 -16.96 -9.89 1.14
N LYS A 373 -18.20 -10.26 1.43
CA LYS A 373 -19.33 -9.32 1.45
C LYS A 373 -19.19 -8.30 2.59
N GLY A 374 -19.66 -7.08 2.34
CA GLY A 374 -19.82 -6.04 3.35
C GLY A 374 -20.46 -4.79 2.76
N GLU A 375 -21.49 -4.27 3.43
CA GLU A 375 -22.32 -3.17 2.91
C GLU A 375 -21.76 -1.78 3.19
N LYS A 376 -20.87 -1.64 4.17
CA LYS A 376 -20.40 -0.32 4.64
C LYS A 376 -18.88 -0.28 4.78
N ASN A 377 -18.33 0.89 4.48
CA ASN A 377 -17.02 1.27 5.00
C ASN A 377 -17.09 1.25 6.53
N GLU A 378 -15.97 1.01 7.21
CA GLU A 378 -15.95 1.04 8.67
C GLU A 378 -16.34 2.45 9.17
N GLU A 379 -17.61 2.60 9.56
CA GLU A 379 -18.07 3.77 10.30
C GLU A 379 -17.69 3.57 11.78
N MET A 380 -17.22 4.64 12.39
CA MET A 380 -16.75 4.67 13.76
C MET A 380 -17.73 5.44 14.64
N HIS A 381 -17.76 5.07 15.91
CA HIS A 381 -18.36 5.86 16.98
C HIS A 381 -17.27 6.64 17.72
N LEU A 382 -17.67 7.79 18.27
CA LEU A 382 -16.91 8.48 19.30
C LEU A 382 -17.16 7.79 20.64
N ALA A 383 -16.10 7.30 21.28
CA ALA A 383 -16.15 6.64 22.58
C ALA A 383 -15.34 7.40 23.62
N LEU A 384 -15.88 7.50 24.83
CA LEU A 384 -15.21 8.05 26.00
C LEU A 384 -14.82 6.91 26.93
N LEU A 385 -13.54 6.82 27.26
CA LEU A 385 -13.05 5.94 28.31
C LEU A 385 -12.83 6.74 29.59
N ASP A 386 -13.38 6.26 30.69
CA ASP A 386 -12.99 6.69 32.02
C ASP A 386 -11.77 5.88 32.48
N PRO A 387 -10.58 6.50 32.60
CA PRO A 387 -9.37 5.80 32.98
C PRO A 387 -9.38 5.25 34.40
N ILE A 388 -10.22 5.78 35.30
CA ILE A 388 -10.27 5.34 36.70
C ILE A 388 -11.07 4.03 36.80
N SER A 389 -12.22 3.98 36.13
CA SER A 389 -13.09 2.79 36.17
C SER A 389 -12.78 1.76 35.06
N GLY A 390 -12.02 2.14 34.04
CA GLY A 390 -11.77 1.32 32.84
C GLY A 390 -13.00 1.13 31.95
N LYS A 391 -14.09 1.86 32.22
CA LYS A 391 -15.35 1.73 31.46
C LYS A 391 -15.39 2.69 30.29
N SER A 392 -15.90 2.20 29.17
CA SER A 392 -16.10 2.99 27.94
C SER A 392 -17.57 3.15 27.61
N GLU A 393 -17.98 4.37 27.30
CA GLU A 393 -19.32 4.76 26.87
C GLU A 393 -19.28 5.48 25.52
N LEU A 394 -20.39 5.49 24.79
CA LEU A 394 -20.48 6.27 23.55
C LEU A 394 -20.67 7.75 23.89
N LEU A 395 -19.86 8.62 23.28
CA LEU A 395 -20.10 10.05 23.29
C LEU A 395 -21.24 10.44 22.33
N SER A 396 -21.42 9.66 21.26
CA SER A 396 -22.50 9.83 20.30
C SER A 396 -22.89 8.52 19.63
N ASP A 397 -24.18 8.34 19.39
CA ASP A 397 -24.70 7.22 18.58
C ASP A 397 -24.46 7.42 17.08
N ARG A 398 -24.01 8.61 16.65
CA ARG A 398 -23.70 8.89 15.25
C ARG A 398 -22.48 8.10 14.81
N LYS A 399 -22.66 7.40 13.70
CA LYS A 399 -21.62 6.67 12.98
C LYS A 399 -21.16 7.50 11.78
N GLN A 400 -19.86 7.67 11.62
CA GLN A 400 -19.24 8.34 10.47
C GLN A 400 -17.83 7.76 10.23
N GLN A 401 -17.26 8.03 9.07
CA GLN A 401 -15.81 7.85 8.89
C GLN A 401 -15.10 9.07 9.47
N TYR A 402 -14.64 8.93 10.71
CA TYR A 402 -13.86 9.96 11.40
C TYR A 402 -12.37 9.91 11.00
N GLY A 403 -11.70 11.06 11.00
CA GLY A 403 -10.25 11.19 10.89
C GLY A 403 -9.67 11.82 12.16
N GLN A 404 -8.57 12.56 12.02
CA GLN A 404 -7.94 13.28 13.13
C GLN A 404 -8.91 14.26 13.80
N PHE A 405 -8.73 14.46 15.11
CA PHE A 405 -9.55 15.37 15.90
C PHE A 405 -8.76 16.10 17.00
N SER A 406 -9.36 17.16 17.52
CA SER A 406 -8.86 17.96 18.63
C SER A 406 -10.01 18.43 19.52
N ILE A 407 -9.84 18.26 20.83
CA ILE A 407 -10.79 18.71 21.86
C ILE A 407 -10.50 20.18 22.20
N SER A 408 -11.55 21.00 22.35
CA SER A 408 -11.38 22.40 22.79
C SER A 408 -10.89 22.46 24.25
N PRO A 409 -10.20 23.53 24.69
CA PRO A 409 -9.66 23.60 26.05
C PRO A 409 -10.69 23.34 27.17
N SER A 410 -11.95 23.72 26.97
CA SER A 410 -13.05 23.48 27.90
C SER A 410 -13.71 22.10 27.78
N GLY A 411 -13.40 21.32 26.74
CA GLY A 411 -14.04 20.05 26.43
C GLY A 411 -15.48 20.17 25.91
N GLN A 412 -15.97 21.39 25.65
CA GLN A 412 -17.35 21.58 25.18
C GLN A 412 -17.50 21.36 23.67
N LYS A 413 -16.40 21.44 22.93
CA LYS A 413 -16.38 21.25 21.47
C LYS A 413 -15.30 20.26 21.09
N LEU A 414 -15.56 19.51 20.04
CA LEU A 414 -14.61 18.63 19.37
C LEU A 414 -14.55 19.06 17.90
N ALA A 415 -13.38 19.42 17.41
CA ALA A 415 -13.16 19.60 15.97
C ALA A 415 -12.65 18.27 15.40
N ILE A 416 -13.32 17.75 14.38
CA ILE A 416 -13.06 16.40 13.88
C ILE A 416 -13.21 16.32 12.37
N GLU A 417 -12.27 15.65 11.74
CA GLU A 417 -12.37 15.28 10.34
C GLU A 417 -13.51 14.27 10.14
N ILE A 418 -14.38 14.55 9.17
CA ILE A 418 -15.37 13.61 8.64
C ILE A 418 -15.05 13.39 7.17
N ILE A 419 -14.88 12.11 6.83
CA ILE A 419 -14.57 11.65 5.49
C ILE A 419 -15.88 11.20 4.84
N ASN A 420 -16.22 11.80 3.70
CA ASN A 420 -17.37 11.39 2.91
C ASN A 420 -16.99 11.35 1.43
N ASN A 421 -17.08 10.17 0.81
CA ASN A 421 -16.70 9.95 -0.58
C ASN A 421 -15.29 10.50 -0.90
N GLN A 422 -14.31 10.16 -0.05
CA GLN A 422 -12.93 10.63 -0.10
C GLN A 422 -12.71 12.14 0.15
N MET A 423 -13.76 12.92 0.40
CA MET A 423 -13.66 14.32 0.82
C MET A 423 -13.45 14.41 2.33
N TYR A 424 -12.43 15.17 2.74
CA TYR A 424 -12.11 15.40 4.15
C TYR A 424 -12.64 16.77 4.55
N SER A 425 -13.54 16.82 5.53
CA SER A 425 -14.12 18.07 6.02
C SER A 425 -14.03 18.14 7.53
N ILE A 426 -13.74 19.32 8.09
CA ILE A 426 -13.71 19.50 9.54
C ILE A 426 -15.10 19.90 10.02
N ASN A 427 -15.63 19.15 10.98
CA ASN A 427 -16.91 19.41 11.61
C ASN A 427 -16.68 19.68 13.11
N ILE A 428 -17.52 20.53 13.68
CA ILE A 428 -17.52 20.83 15.12
C ILE A 428 -18.66 20.06 15.76
N PHE A 429 -18.32 19.19 16.71
CA PHE A 429 -19.27 18.48 17.54
C PHE A 429 -19.41 19.18 18.89
N ASP A 430 -20.63 19.61 19.22
CA ASP A 430 -21.00 20.13 20.53
C ASP A 430 -21.24 18.96 21.49
N THR A 431 -20.35 18.78 22.46
CA THR A 431 -20.35 17.59 23.33
C THR A 431 -21.52 17.57 24.30
N LYS A 432 -22.10 18.74 24.63
CA LYS A 432 -23.26 18.86 25.52
C LYS A 432 -24.57 18.61 24.79
N ARG A 433 -24.68 19.05 23.53
CA ARG A 433 -25.90 18.93 22.71
C ARG A 433 -25.91 17.70 21.81
N GLY A 434 -24.78 17.01 21.64
CA GLY A 434 -24.67 15.82 20.80
C GLY A 434 -24.88 16.10 19.31
N ARG A 435 -24.48 17.29 18.81
CA ARG A 435 -24.76 17.73 17.43
C ARG A 435 -23.53 18.24 16.70
N PHE A 436 -23.48 17.94 15.41
CA PHE A 436 -22.45 18.45 14.50
C PHE A 436 -22.89 19.77 13.83
N SER A 437 -21.93 20.65 13.59
CA SER A 437 -22.04 21.84 12.75
C SER A 437 -20.78 21.99 11.89
N SER A 438 -20.94 22.42 10.65
CA SER A 438 -19.80 22.82 9.81
C SER A 438 -19.57 24.33 9.93
N PHE A 439 -18.31 24.76 9.83
CA PHE A 439 -17.92 26.17 9.80
C PHE A 439 -17.31 26.59 8.46
N SER A 440 -16.97 25.64 7.57
CA SER A 440 -16.38 25.92 6.26
C SER A 440 -17.17 25.28 5.12
N ASN A 441 -16.99 25.82 3.92
CA ASN A 441 -17.47 25.22 2.68
C ASN A 441 -16.83 23.83 2.45
N LEU A 442 -17.42 23.04 1.53
CA LEU A 442 -17.02 21.67 1.15
C LEU A 442 -15.65 21.63 0.44
N ASN A 443 -14.58 21.97 1.15
CA ASN A 443 -13.19 21.87 0.71
C ASN A 443 -12.45 20.87 1.60
N HIS A 444 -11.36 20.33 1.05
CA HIS A 444 -10.42 19.50 1.79
C HIS A 444 -9.77 20.29 2.92
N ASN A 445 -10.05 19.89 4.17
CA ASN A 445 -9.43 20.45 5.36
C ASN A 445 -9.01 19.31 6.30
N TYR A 446 -7.85 19.46 6.92
CA TYR A 446 -7.16 18.41 7.67
C TYR A 446 -6.56 18.93 8.97
N ALA A 447 -6.19 18.00 9.86
CA ALA A 447 -5.46 18.22 11.09
C ALA A 447 -5.99 19.42 11.91
N PRO A 448 -7.28 19.40 12.32
CA PRO A 448 -7.82 20.45 13.17
C PRO A 448 -7.11 20.48 14.52
N PHE A 449 -6.77 21.68 14.99
CA PHE A 449 -6.23 21.88 16.33
C PHE A 449 -6.75 23.17 16.98
N TRP A 450 -7.34 23.06 18.16
CA TRP A 450 -7.83 24.23 18.91
C TRP A 450 -6.67 25.00 19.52
N ALA A 451 -6.63 26.31 19.27
CA ALA A 451 -5.70 27.22 19.95
C ALA A 451 -6.27 27.76 21.25
N ASP A 452 -7.55 28.12 21.23
CA ASP A 452 -8.32 28.60 22.36
C ASP A 452 -9.81 28.22 22.15
N GLU A 453 -10.74 28.81 22.91
CA GLU A 453 -12.18 28.50 22.76
C GLU A 453 -12.83 29.06 21.47
N SER A 454 -12.17 30.00 20.81
CA SER A 454 -12.66 30.73 19.65
C SER A 454 -11.83 30.54 18.39
N LYS A 455 -10.61 30.02 18.46
CA LYS A 455 -9.71 29.84 17.31
C LYS A 455 -9.35 28.39 17.08
N LEU A 456 -9.51 27.97 15.83
CA LEU A 456 -9.12 26.65 15.33
C LEU A 456 -8.13 26.83 14.18
N TYR A 457 -6.98 26.17 14.28
CA TYR A 457 -6.02 26.03 13.18
C TYR A 457 -6.23 24.70 12.47
N TYR A 458 -5.96 24.68 11.18
CA TYR A 458 -6.05 23.49 10.34
C TYR A 458 -5.29 23.70 9.04
N THR A 459 -4.98 22.61 8.34
CA THR A 459 -4.31 22.66 7.04
C THR A 459 -5.26 22.32 5.92
N SER A 460 -4.92 22.75 4.71
CA SER A 460 -5.73 22.50 3.53
C SER A 460 -4.87 22.59 2.28
N ASN A 461 -5.12 21.70 1.32
CA ASN A 461 -4.56 21.73 -0.03
C ASN A 461 -5.61 22.11 -1.09
N ARG A 462 -6.60 22.92 -0.70
CA ARG A 462 -7.71 23.32 -1.57
C ARG A 462 -7.30 24.19 -2.77
N THR A 463 -6.18 24.90 -2.67
CA THR A 463 -5.68 25.80 -3.72
C THR A 463 -4.90 25.02 -4.78
N ASP A 464 -3.97 24.18 -4.32
CA ASP A 464 -3.20 23.23 -5.11
C ASP A 464 -3.11 21.92 -4.32
N PRO A 465 -3.55 20.76 -4.85
CA PRO A 465 -3.49 19.49 -4.15
C PRO A 465 -2.09 19.05 -3.72
N SER A 466 -1.04 19.56 -4.37
CA SER A 466 0.37 19.27 -4.06
C SER A 466 0.96 20.18 -2.98
N GLU A 467 0.21 21.18 -2.49
CA GLU A 467 0.69 22.16 -1.52
C GLU A 467 -0.25 22.27 -0.30
N PHE A 468 0.30 22.15 0.90
CA PHE A 468 -0.44 22.31 2.15
C PHE A 468 -0.26 23.71 2.73
N GLU A 469 -1.39 24.39 2.93
CA GLU A 469 -1.43 25.74 3.47
C GLU A 469 -2.12 25.76 4.85
N LEU A 470 -1.70 26.68 5.71
CA LEU A 470 -2.26 26.84 7.06
C LEU A 470 -3.40 27.86 7.06
N TYR A 471 -4.50 27.50 7.71
CA TYR A 471 -5.67 28.36 7.90
C TYR A 471 -6.03 28.45 9.39
N MET A 472 -6.68 29.55 9.74
CA MET A 472 -7.27 29.78 11.05
C MET A 472 -8.71 30.22 10.88
N TYR A 473 -9.62 29.59 11.62
CA TYR A 473 -11.00 30.04 11.75
C TYR A 473 -11.22 30.66 13.13
N ASP A 474 -11.70 31.91 13.14
CA ASP A 474 -12.11 32.66 14.32
C ASP A 474 -13.63 32.59 14.45
N PHE A 475 -14.12 31.83 15.44
CA PHE A 475 -15.54 31.60 15.70
C PHE A 475 -16.26 32.81 16.28
N GLU A 476 -15.56 33.74 16.93
CA GLU A 476 -16.17 34.99 17.41
C GLU A 476 -16.45 35.94 16.25
N LYS A 477 -15.48 36.05 15.32
CA LYS A 477 -15.61 36.89 14.13
C LYS A 477 -16.30 36.19 12.95
N GLN A 478 -16.52 34.87 13.07
CA GLN A 478 -17.00 34.01 12.00
C GLN A 478 -16.19 34.18 10.71
N LYS A 479 -14.87 34.20 10.85
CA LYS A 479 -13.95 34.56 9.77
C LYS A 479 -12.82 33.54 9.64
N GLU A 480 -12.67 33.01 8.42
CA GLU A 480 -11.49 32.26 8.00
C GLU A 480 -10.40 33.23 7.54
N VAL A 481 -9.15 32.95 7.91
CA VAL A 481 -7.96 33.65 7.44
C VAL A 481 -6.90 32.63 7.06
N LYS A 482 -6.33 32.76 5.85
CA LYS A 482 -5.10 32.06 5.48
C LYS A 482 -3.93 32.65 6.24
N VAL A 483 -3.12 31.81 6.89
CA VAL A 483 -1.90 32.21 7.57
C VAL A 483 -0.76 32.10 6.56
N PRO A 484 -0.22 33.22 6.03
CA PRO A 484 0.86 33.15 5.04
C PRO A 484 2.13 32.70 5.77
N LEU A 485 2.66 31.53 5.41
CA LEU A 485 3.88 30.99 6.00
C LEU A 485 5.06 31.27 5.09
N ASP A 486 6.09 31.92 5.62
CA ASP A 486 7.33 32.15 4.90
C ASP A 486 8.13 30.86 4.72
N GLY A 487 8.99 30.83 3.69
CA GLY A 487 9.91 29.73 3.39
C GLY A 487 9.37 28.74 2.36
N GLU A 488 9.91 27.53 2.38
CA GLU A 488 9.60 26.48 1.39
C GLU A 488 8.15 25.99 1.48
N ILE A 489 7.67 25.51 0.33
CA ILE A 489 6.35 24.91 0.16
C ILE A 489 6.33 23.54 0.85
N MET A 490 5.26 23.29 1.59
CA MET A 490 5.04 22.01 2.27
C MET A 490 4.14 21.13 1.40
N VAL A 491 4.56 19.89 1.15
CA VAL A 491 3.79 18.88 0.41
C VAL A 491 2.98 17.99 1.36
N GLY A 492 3.30 18.03 2.65
CA GLY A 492 2.46 17.58 3.76
C GLY A 492 2.66 18.52 4.95
N LEU A 493 1.59 18.80 5.70
CA LEU A 493 1.64 19.57 6.93
C LEU A 493 0.43 19.23 7.80
N ASP A 494 0.69 18.70 8.98
CA ASP A 494 -0.33 18.38 9.97
C ASP A 494 -0.01 19.08 11.29
N VAL A 495 -1.01 19.72 11.89
CA VAL A 495 -0.89 20.38 13.20
C VAL A 495 -1.07 19.34 14.30
N SER A 496 -0.20 19.38 15.30
CA SER A 496 -0.14 18.40 16.38
C SER A 496 -0.27 19.01 17.78
N ASP A 497 0.21 20.25 17.98
CA ASP A 497 0.08 20.94 19.27
C ASP A 497 0.25 22.47 19.15
N ILE A 498 0.00 23.19 20.25
CA ILE A 498 0.21 24.65 20.35
C ILE A 498 0.85 25.03 21.70
N SER A 499 1.69 26.08 21.70
CA SER A 499 2.20 26.67 22.93
C SER A 499 1.08 27.24 23.81
N SER A 500 1.32 27.31 25.11
CA SER A 500 0.41 27.87 26.11
C SER A 500 0.03 29.33 25.85
N LYS A 501 0.93 30.08 25.20
CA LYS A 501 0.68 31.46 24.76
C LYS A 501 -0.10 31.56 23.45
N GLY A 502 -0.26 30.46 22.72
CA GLY A 502 -0.86 30.45 21.40
C GLY A 502 -0.01 31.12 20.32
N ASP A 503 1.31 31.21 20.53
CA ASP A 503 2.25 31.90 19.63
C ASP A 503 3.07 30.94 18.75
N LYS A 504 3.10 29.63 19.08
CA LYS A 504 3.81 28.59 18.33
C LYS A 504 2.91 27.39 18.08
N LEU A 505 2.78 26.98 16.82
CA LEU A 505 2.14 25.71 16.45
C LEU A 505 3.18 24.65 16.18
N PHE A 506 3.02 23.45 16.73
CA PHE A 506 3.86 22.30 16.45
C PHE A 506 3.23 21.48 15.35
N CYS A 507 4.01 21.18 14.33
CA CYS A 507 3.57 20.48 13.14
C CYS A 507 4.55 19.37 12.77
N ASN A 508 4.06 18.38 12.05
CA ASN A 508 4.89 17.49 11.24
C ASN A 508 4.57 17.70 9.76
N GLY A 509 5.55 17.46 8.90
CA GLY A 509 5.37 17.61 7.47
C GLY A 509 6.67 17.44 6.69
N HIS A 510 6.58 17.57 5.38
CA HIS A 510 7.74 17.46 4.50
C HIS A 510 7.61 18.38 3.29
N GLN A 511 8.77 18.72 2.75
CA GLN A 511 8.91 19.59 1.58
C GLN A 511 9.02 18.77 0.29
N ILE A 512 9.00 19.47 -0.85
CA ILE A 512 9.20 18.87 -2.17
C ILE A 512 10.50 18.04 -2.19
N GLY A 513 10.42 16.82 -2.71
CA GLY A 513 11.55 15.90 -2.83
C GLY A 513 11.81 15.03 -1.60
N LYS A 514 11.23 15.37 -0.44
CA LYS A 514 11.28 14.55 0.77
C LYS A 514 10.00 13.71 0.89
N ARG A 515 10.12 12.53 1.53
CA ARG A 515 9.03 11.53 1.68
C ARG A 515 8.81 11.07 3.13
N THR A 516 9.57 11.63 4.05
CA THR A 516 9.40 11.40 5.48
C THR A 516 9.12 12.72 6.14
N ASP A 517 8.23 12.73 7.13
CA ASP A 517 7.94 13.94 7.87
C ASP A 517 9.06 14.29 8.84
N ASP A 518 9.44 15.57 8.88
CA ASP A 518 10.17 16.17 9.98
C ASP A 518 9.23 16.90 10.92
N LEU A 519 9.74 17.22 12.10
CA LEU A 519 9.07 18.09 13.05
C LEU A 519 9.39 19.56 12.79
N TYR A 520 8.39 20.41 12.97
CA TYR A 520 8.50 21.86 12.87
C TYR A 520 7.78 22.52 14.05
N TYR A 521 8.17 23.75 14.36
CA TYR A 521 7.23 24.71 14.93
C TYR A 521 7.06 25.91 14.00
N VAL A 522 5.86 26.47 13.99
CA VAL A 522 5.48 27.69 13.28
C VAL A 522 5.35 28.80 14.29
N ASP A 523 6.19 29.83 14.18
CA ASP A 523 5.99 31.08 14.91
C ASP A 523 4.83 31.85 14.25
N LEU A 524 3.75 32.10 14.98
CA LEU A 524 2.55 32.74 14.46
C LEU A 524 2.65 34.27 14.38
N ILE A 525 3.62 34.87 15.07
CA ILE A 525 3.87 36.32 15.05
C ILE A 525 4.69 36.65 13.80
N ASP A 526 5.82 35.98 13.64
CA ASP A 526 6.73 36.14 12.51
C ASP A 526 6.28 35.37 11.27
N LYS A 527 5.32 34.45 11.44
CA LYS A 527 4.76 33.57 10.39
C LYS A 527 5.82 32.73 9.69
N LYS A 528 6.79 32.27 10.47
CA LYS A 528 7.95 31.53 9.98
C LYS A 528 7.95 30.11 10.50
N LYS A 529 8.33 29.18 9.63
CA LYS A 529 8.54 27.77 9.96
C LYS A 529 9.97 27.55 10.46
N PHE A 530 10.13 26.84 11.57
CA PHE A 530 11.40 26.42 12.13
C PHE A 530 11.43 24.91 12.20
N GLN A 531 12.34 24.31 11.45
CA GLN A 531 12.54 22.87 11.41
C GLN A 531 13.28 22.41 12.68
N LEU A 532 12.71 21.44 13.38
CA LEU A 532 13.21 20.89 14.64
C LEU A 532 14.04 19.63 14.42
N THR A 533 13.70 18.80 13.43
CA THR A 533 14.44 17.59 13.09
C THR A 533 14.93 17.61 11.64
N LYS A 534 16.13 17.06 11.41
CA LYS A 534 16.82 17.08 10.10
C LYS A 534 17.47 15.73 9.85
N ASN A 535 16.66 14.76 9.46
CA ASN A 535 17.09 13.38 9.22
C ASN A 535 16.17 12.72 8.15
N ASP A 536 16.45 11.48 7.74
CA ASP A 536 15.58 10.73 6.81
C ASP A 536 14.73 9.70 7.58
N LEU A 537 14.09 10.14 8.65
CA LEU A 537 13.18 9.35 9.47
C LEU A 537 11.76 9.93 9.37
N GLN A 538 10.76 9.07 9.52
CA GLN A 538 9.37 9.47 9.71
C GLN A 538 9.14 9.88 11.17
N GLU A 539 8.86 11.17 11.40
CA GLU A 539 8.64 11.75 12.72
C GLU A 539 7.36 12.59 12.75
N TRP A 540 6.50 12.36 13.75
CA TRP A 540 5.18 12.99 13.77
C TRP A 540 4.54 13.07 15.17
N GLY A 541 3.44 13.81 15.27
CA GLY A 541 2.63 13.88 16.49
C GLY A 541 3.36 14.51 17.67
N ALA A 542 4.03 15.63 17.44
CA ALA A 542 4.80 16.30 18.47
C ALA A 542 3.89 17.02 19.48
N VAL A 543 4.11 16.80 20.78
CA VAL A 543 3.36 17.40 21.88
C VAL A 543 4.29 18.03 22.92
N LEU A 544 4.01 19.28 23.28
CA LEU A 544 4.85 20.11 24.12
C LEU A 544 4.49 19.94 25.61
N SER A 545 5.49 19.92 26.48
CA SER A 545 5.26 19.89 27.92
C SER A 545 4.63 21.20 28.40
N LYS A 546 3.90 21.14 29.51
CA LYS A 546 3.21 22.31 30.10
C LYS A 546 4.18 23.46 30.46
N ASP A 547 5.42 23.13 30.77
CA ASP A 547 6.48 24.10 31.05
C ASP A 547 7.27 24.52 29.79
N GLU A 548 6.84 24.08 28.60
CA GLU A 548 7.36 24.43 27.27
C GLU A 548 8.84 24.12 27.09
N LYS A 549 9.29 23.07 27.77
CA LYS A 549 10.71 22.73 27.96
C LYS A 549 11.09 21.40 27.33
N TRP A 550 10.09 20.57 27.03
CA TRP A 550 10.26 19.24 26.49
C TRP A 550 9.23 18.99 25.40
N LEU A 551 9.67 18.36 24.33
CA LEU A 551 8.83 17.92 23.23
C LEU A 551 8.83 16.40 23.19
N ALA A 552 7.65 15.79 23.20
CA ALA A 552 7.51 14.36 22.97
C ALA A 552 6.96 14.11 21.57
N TYR A 553 7.43 13.07 20.89
CA TYR A 553 7.05 12.79 19.52
C TYR A 553 7.22 11.31 19.16
N THR A 554 6.58 10.91 18.07
CA THR A 554 6.70 9.59 17.47
C THR A 554 7.86 9.60 16.47
N SER A 555 8.75 8.62 16.53
CA SER A 555 9.86 8.47 15.57
C SER A 555 10.21 7.00 15.33
N GLU A 556 10.71 6.72 14.13
CA GLU A 556 11.15 5.38 13.69
C GLU A 556 12.67 5.14 13.86
N LYS A 557 13.41 6.08 14.46
CA LYS A 557 14.88 6.12 14.55
C LYS A 557 15.55 4.78 14.88
N ASP A 558 15.00 4.05 15.85
CA ASP A 558 15.53 2.76 16.31
C ASP A 558 14.49 1.63 16.22
N MET A 559 13.47 1.80 15.36
CA MET A 559 12.36 0.87 15.19
C MET A 559 12.13 0.61 13.69
N GLU A 560 12.82 -0.40 13.14
CA GLU A 560 12.57 -0.83 11.77
C GLU A 560 11.12 -1.34 11.61
N GLY A 561 10.29 -0.64 10.83
CA GLY A 561 8.91 -1.04 10.57
C GLY A 561 7.93 -0.75 11.72
N SER A 562 8.36 0.00 12.73
CA SER A 562 7.52 0.42 13.83
C SER A 562 7.94 1.80 14.30
N PHE A 563 7.34 2.28 15.37
CA PHE A 563 7.63 3.58 15.96
C PHE A 563 7.91 3.44 17.45
N ALA A 564 8.58 4.44 18.00
CA ALA A 564 8.74 4.61 19.44
C ALA A 564 8.50 6.07 19.81
N ILE A 565 8.21 6.30 21.08
CA ILE A 565 8.10 7.63 21.66
C ILE A 565 9.45 8.11 22.16
N TYR A 566 9.80 9.32 21.73
CA TYR A 566 11.00 10.05 22.13
C TYR A 566 10.61 11.35 22.83
N LEU A 567 11.46 11.78 23.75
CA LEU A 567 11.40 13.04 24.47
C LEU A 567 12.67 13.83 24.15
N ASN A 568 12.55 15.12 23.82
CA ASN A 568 13.71 15.96 23.53
C ASN A 568 13.57 17.36 24.16
N ARG A 569 14.71 17.95 24.52
CA ARG A 569 14.78 19.29 25.12
C ARG A 569 14.38 20.33 24.08
N PHE A 570 13.38 21.14 24.38
CA PHE A 570 12.92 22.22 23.49
C PHE A 570 13.45 23.59 23.98
N PRO A 571 13.88 24.48 23.08
CA PRO A 571 13.90 24.36 21.60
C PRO A 571 15.18 23.76 21.01
N GLU A 572 16.20 23.45 21.82
CA GLU A 572 17.53 23.10 21.30
C GLU A 572 17.58 21.74 20.58
N MET A 573 16.63 20.85 20.85
CA MET A 573 16.51 19.49 20.31
C MET A 573 17.78 18.64 20.47
N ASN A 574 18.55 18.87 21.54
CA ASN A 574 19.88 18.30 21.73
C ASN A 574 19.97 17.25 22.86
N GLN A 575 18.85 16.90 23.50
CA GLN A 575 18.79 15.92 24.57
C GLN A 575 17.64 14.96 24.30
N GLU A 576 17.82 14.13 23.29
CA GLU A 576 16.83 13.13 22.87
C GLU A 576 16.93 11.87 23.74
N ILE A 577 15.78 11.39 24.21
CA ILE A 577 15.68 10.20 25.06
C ILE A 577 14.46 9.38 24.63
N ARG A 578 14.65 8.09 24.37
CA ARG A 578 13.53 7.17 24.14
C ARG A 578 12.84 6.87 25.47
N ILE A 579 11.52 7.04 25.52
CA ILE A 579 10.72 6.85 26.75
C ILE A 579 9.77 5.65 26.68
N SER A 580 9.69 4.99 25.53
CA SER A 580 8.87 3.80 25.32
C SER A 580 9.75 2.55 25.26
N SER A 581 9.31 1.49 25.92
CA SER A 581 9.87 0.15 25.83
C SER A 581 9.04 -0.64 24.81
N GLY A 582 9.65 -1.02 23.69
CA GLY A 582 8.93 -1.59 22.54
C GLY A 582 8.35 -0.52 21.61
N GLY A 583 7.24 -0.83 20.93
CA GLY A 583 6.59 0.10 20.00
C GLY A 583 5.82 1.22 20.71
N GLY A 584 5.49 2.29 19.98
CA GLY A 584 4.66 3.37 20.49
C GLY A 584 4.42 4.48 19.47
N GLU A 585 3.22 5.04 19.48
CA GLU A 585 2.74 6.12 18.61
C GLU A 585 1.84 7.09 19.40
N GLU A 586 1.63 8.28 18.86
CA GLU A 586 0.65 9.27 19.35
C GLU A 586 0.87 9.68 20.83
N PRO A 587 2.00 10.29 21.20
CA PRO A 587 2.19 10.69 22.58
C PRO A 587 1.22 11.81 22.99
N LYS A 588 0.74 11.75 24.23
CA LYS A 588 -0.04 12.79 24.89
C LYS A 588 0.44 12.98 26.33
N TRP A 589 0.65 14.22 26.74
CA TRP A 589 0.97 14.52 28.14
C TRP A 589 -0.23 14.22 29.04
N LEU A 590 0.04 13.67 30.21
CA LEU A 590 -0.97 13.58 31.26
C LEU A 590 -1.37 15.00 31.71
N PRO A 591 -2.63 15.24 32.11
CA PRO A 591 -3.08 16.58 32.53
C PRO A 591 -2.27 17.20 33.67
N ASP A 592 -1.67 16.37 34.53
CA ASP A 592 -0.81 16.80 35.64
C ASP A 592 0.67 16.99 35.26
N GLY A 593 1.06 16.64 34.02
CA GLY A 593 2.44 16.70 33.53
C GLY A 593 3.37 15.63 34.10
N SER A 594 2.86 14.66 34.87
CA SER A 594 3.67 13.64 35.56
C SER A 594 4.18 12.53 34.64
N GLY A 595 3.86 12.58 33.35
CA GLY A 595 4.17 11.52 32.42
C GLY A 595 3.50 11.68 31.07
N ILE A 596 3.72 10.68 30.23
CA ILE A 596 3.20 10.58 28.88
C ILE A 596 2.37 9.32 28.73
N TYR A 597 1.29 9.47 28.00
CA TYR A 597 0.43 8.42 27.52
C TYR A 597 0.68 8.19 26.03
N TYR A 598 0.68 6.94 25.57
CA TYR A 598 0.89 6.64 24.16
C TYR A 598 0.21 5.33 23.75
N ARG A 599 -0.04 5.16 22.45
CA ARG A 599 -0.65 3.96 21.87
C ARG A 599 0.40 2.98 21.39
N ASN A 600 0.17 1.68 21.53
CA ASN A 600 0.96 0.60 20.93
C ASN A 600 0.00 -0.51 20.46
N GLY A 601 -0.48 -0.42 19.21
CA GLY A 601 -1.49 -1.34 18.67
C GLY A 601 -2.85 -1.16 19.35
N SER A 602 -3.34 -2.22 20.03
CA SER A 602 -4.58 -2.20 20.84
C SER A 602 -4.33 -1.83 22.30
N GLN A 603 -3.07 -1.61 22.69
CA GLN A 603 -2.68 -1.28 24.04
C GLN A 603 -2.39 0.20 24.14
N TRP A 604 -2.74 0.78 25.27
CA TRP A 604 -2.32 2.12 25.62
C TRP A 604 -1.46 2.07 26.86
N MET A 605 -0.31 2.70 26.75
CA MET A 605 0.78 2.65 27.71
C MET A 605 0.91 4.00 28.39
N LYS A 606 1.43 3.98 29.60
CA LYS A 606 1.74 5.17 30.39
C LYS A 606 3.18 5.09 30.87
N VAL A 607 3.93 6.17 30.74
CA VAL A 607 5.28 6.32 31.28
C VAL A 607 5.33 7.52 32.22
N LYS A 608 5.82 7.31 33.44
CA LYS A 608 6.03 8.39 34.41
C LYS A 608 7.34 9.13 34.11
N LEU A 609 7.32 10.45 34.30
CA LEU A 609 8.46 11.32 34.03
C LEU A 609 8.71 12.24 35.22
N SER A 610 9.97 12.34 35.64
CA SER A 610 10.44 13.38 36.55
C SER A 610 11.50 14.21 35.81
N LEU A 611 11.13 15.44 35.45
CA LEU A 611 11.94 16.29 34.57
C LEU A 611 12.60 17.46 35.32
N ASN A 612 12.53 17.44 36.65
CA ASN A 612 13.16 18.42 37.51
C ASN A 612 14.64 18.05 37.71
N GLY A 613 15.54 18.68 36.95
CA GLY A 613 16.97 18.37 36.98
C GLY A 613 17.35 17.38 35.89
N GLN A 614 18.03 16.29 36.25
CA GLN A 614 18.30 15.19 35.32
C GLN A 614 16.99 14.43 35.05
N PRO A 615 16.59 14.22 33.79
CA PRO A 615 15.37 13.47 33.47
C PRO A 615 15.43 12.04 34.01
N GLU A 616 14.43 11.67 34.80
CA GLU A 616 14.19 10.28 35.21
C GLU A 616 12.94 9.77 34.50
N ILE A 617 13.07 8.61 33.86
CA ILE A 617 12.02 7.96 33.07
C ILE A 617 11.65 6.67 33.78
N GLY A 618 10.36 6.52 34.10
CA GLY A 618 9.83 5.29 34.67
C GLY A 618 9.70 4.18 33.63
N GLU A 619 9.43 2.96 34.09
CA GLU A 619 9.07 1.85 33.19
C GLU A 619 7.66 2.07 32.59
N PRO A 620 7.47 1.84 31.28
CA PRO A 620 6.15 1.90 30.67
C PRO A 620 5.21 0.83 31.24
N GLU A 621 4.03 1.28 31.66
CA GLU A 621 3.01 0.45 32.28
C GLU A 621 1.74 0.44 31.42
N LEU A 622 1.11 -0.74 31.27
CA LEU A 622 -0.16 -0.86 30.54
C LEU A 622 -1.23 -0.08 31.29
N PHE A 623 -1.84 0.89 30.61
CA PHE A 623 -2.93 1.69 31.15
C PHE A 623 -4.29 1.03 30.90
N PHE A 624 -4.57 0.69 29.64
CA PHE A 624 -5.67 -0.18 29.27
C PHE A 624 -5.45 -0.80 27.88
N GLU A 625 -6.31 -1.74 27.53
CA GLU A 625 -6.34 -2.39 26.22
C GLU A 625 -7.77 -2.40 25.68
N GLY A 626 -7.95 -2.27 24.36
CA GLY A 626 -9.26 -2.37 23.73
C GLY A 626 -9.24 -2.31 22.21
N ASP A 627 -10.35 -2.73 21.61
CA ASP A 627 -10.56 -2.77 20.15
C ASP A 627 -10.94 -1.38 19.59
N TYR A 628 -10.10 -0.38 19.83
CA TYR A 628 -10.27 0.96 19.26
C TYR A 628 -9.46 1.08 17.97
N LEU A 629 -10.00 1.79 16.97
CA LEU A 629 -9.40 1.90 15.64
C LEU A 629 -8.40 3.04 15.57
N ASN A 630 -7.49 2.96 14.60
CA ASN A 630 -6.52 4.00 14.27
C ASN A 630 -6.97 4.78 13.02
N VAL A 631 -6.49 6.01 12.85
CA VAL A 631 -6.69 6.86 11.68
C VAL A 631 -5.34 7.41 11.20
N TRP A 632 -5.31 8.14 10.08
CA TRP A 632 -4.10 8.88 9.71
C TRP A 632 -3.94 10.09 10.65
N GLY A 633 -2.83 10.12 11.38
CA GLY A 633 -2.59 11.09 12.46
C GLY A 633 -3.12 10.60 13.82
N PRO A 634 -3.12 11.45 14.85
CA PRO A 634 -3.58 11.07 16.20
C PRO A 634 -5.01 10.54 16.23
N SER A 635 -5.19 9.35 16.84
CA SER A 635 -6.46 8.64 16.95
C SER A 635 -7.09 8.71 18.36
N HIS A 636 -6.46 9.44 19.27
CA HIS A 636 -6.98 9.72 20.62
C HIS A 636 -6.64 11.12 21.11
N ASP A 637 -7.43 11.60 22.08
CA ASP A 637 -7.19 12.88 22.76
C ASP A 637 -7.78 12.85 24.18
N ILE A 638 -7.37 13.76 25.05
CA ILE A 638 -7.74 13.73 26.48
C ILE A 638 -8.61 14.94 26.82
N PHE A 639 -9.81 14.69 27.36
CA PHE A 639 -10.68 15.75 27.87
C PHE A 639 -10.08 16.40 29.14
N PRO A 640 -10.43 17.65 29.47
CA PRO A 640 -9.96 18.32 30.68
C PRO A 640 -10.28 17.57 31.99
N ASN A 641 -11.30 16.72 31.98
CA ASN A 641 -11.68 15.87 33.12
C ASN A 641 -10.88 14.54 33.19
N GLY A 642 -9.93 14.32 32.28
CA GLY A 642 -9.09 13.13 32.21
C GLY A 642 -9.69 11.95 31.43
N LYS A 643 -10.95 12.02 30.96
CA LYS A 643 -11.51 10.98 30.10
C LYS A 643 -10.80 10.97 28.74
N VAL A 644 -10.55 9.77 28.20
CA VAL A 644 -9.86 9.59 26.92
C VAL A 644 -10.89 9.43 25.80
N LEU A 645 -10.80 10.25 24.76
CA LEU A 645 -11.57 10.13 23.54
C LEU A 645 -10.90 9.11 22.62
N LEU A 646 -11.67 8.15 22.13
CA LEU A 646 -11.23 7.05 21.27
C LEU A 646 -12.22 6.84 20.13
N LEU A 647 -11.75 6.21 19.05
CA LEU A 647 -12.59 5.79 17.93
C LEU A 647 -12.93 4.31 18.05
N LYS A 648 -14.22 3.99 18.09
CA LYS A 648 -14.70 2.61 18.23
C LYS A 648 -15.41 2.16 16.96
N GLY A 649 -14.89 1.13 16.30
CA GLY A 649 -15.55 0.50 15.16
C GLY A 649 -16.81 -0.27 15.56
N GLU A 650 -17.58 -0.71 14.57
CA GLU A 650 -18.61 -1.72 14.79
C GLU A 650 -17.98 -3.02 15.31
N LYS A 651 -18.74 -3.80 16.09
CA LYS A 651 -18.29 -5.11 16.53
C LYS A 651 -17.92 -5.94 15.30
N TRP A 652 -16.67 -6.38 15.23
CA TRP A 652 -16.22 -7.25 14.17
C TRP A 652 -17.00 -8.57 14.21
N ILE A 653 -17.66 -8.87 13.09
CA ILE A 653 -18.29 -10.16 12.83
C ILE A 653 -17.38 -10.88 11.83
N PRO A 654 -16.63 -11.91 12.28
CA PRO A 654 -15.72 -12.64 11.41
C PRO A 654 -16.43 -13.28 10.22
N PRO A 655 -15.76 -13.27 9.05
CA PRO A 655 -15.90 -14.23 7.99
C PRO A 655 -16.36 -15.62 8.38
N THR A 656 -17.54 -16.11 8.02
CA THR A 656 -17.78 -17.56 8.07
C THR A 656 -17.62 -18.23 6.72
N GLU A 657 -17.66 -17.45 5.64
CA GLU A 657 -17.52 -17.92 4.27
C GLU A 657 -16.79 -16.89 3.39
N ILE A 658 -16.16 -17.37 2.33
CA ILE A 658 -15.65 -16.58 1.21
C ILE A 658 -16.57 -16.84 0.01
N ASP A 659 -17.13 -15.78 -0.57
CA ASP A 659 -17.95 -15.89 -1.77
C ASP A 659 -17.05 -16.04 -3.00
N VAL A 660 -17.34 -17.03 -3.84
CA VAL A 660 -16.63 -17.27 -5.10
C VAL A 660 -17.62 -17.35 -6.26
N ILE A 661 -17.48 -16.47 -7.26
CA ILE A 661 -18.30 -16.48 -8.47
C ILE A 661 -17.41 -16.89 -9.65
N VAL A 662 -17.70 -18.06 -10.20
CA VAL A 662 -17.11 -18.54 -11.46
C VAL A 662 -17.91 -17.97 -12.63
N ASN A 663 -17.21 -17.50 -13.65
CA ASN A 663 -17.76 -16.78 -14.80
C ASN A 663 -18.51 -15.49 -14.39
N VAL A 664 -17.88 -14.64 -13.57
CA VAL A 664 -18.54 -13.42 -13.05
C VAL A 664 -19.01 -12.48 -14.17
N LEU A 665 -18.30 -12.39 -15.29
CA LEU A 665 -18.77 -11.58 -16.42
C LEU A 665 -20.00 -12.14 -17.15
N ASN A 666 -20.39 -13.40 -16.89
CA ASN A 666 -21.59 -14.03 -17.45
C ASN A 666 -22.78 -13.99 -16.49
N SER A 667 -22.62 -13.43 -15.27
CA SER A 667 -23.77 -13.28 -14.37
C SER A 667 -24.74 -12.28 -14.99
N ALA A 668 -25.98 -12.70 -15.23
CA ALA A 668 -27.02 -11.82 -15.73
C ALA A 668 -27.15 -10.60 -14.81
N LEU A 669 -26.97 -9.41 -15.39
CA LEU A 669 -26.96 -8.10 -14.73
C LEU A 669 -28.23 -7.82 -13.92
#